data_AF-A0AAF3FMH7-F1
#
_entry.id   AF-A0AAF3FMH7-F1
#
_cell.length_a   1.000
_cell.length_b   1.000
_cell.length_c   1.000
_cell.angle_alpha   90.00
_cell.angle_beta   90.00
_cell.angle_gamma   90.00
#
_symmetry.space_group_name_H-M   'P 1'
#
loop_
_entity.id
_entity.type
_entity.pdbx_description
1 polymer ?
#
loop_
_entity_poly.entity_id
_entity_poly.type
_entity_poly.pdbx_seq_one_letter_code
_entity_poly.pdbx_strand_id
1 'polypeptide(L)'
;MAKIFSVDHITIPSRTGRGVLKRVSEVFDCWFESGSMPYAQNHYPFERKKIFEENFPADFIAEGIDQTRGWFYTLLVLSTCLFGKPPFKNLICNGLVLAEDGSKMSKRKKNYPDPMEIVNKYGADALRLYLINSPVVRGENLRFRESGVNELLKDVFLPWFNAYRFLAQNLKTYESESGAPFELVPLAKDGNVMDRWEMNEYRLYAVVAPLTRFFDTLTNCYIRLNRKRIKGESGIEEQAVALSVLCRVLSIICRLMAPFTPFFSEYVWQHLKQVVGATEESVHFCLVPKPNEDAIDEGVERSVQAMRSVMELVRVVRDRKGIAIKYPLKEMIVINRDAQFLDDVDDLSHYILSELNVRKLVVSSDKEKYGVRLKAEPNFRLLGARLKGDQKKVAEYLKKEISQAELAQFLNEGKLVVVGYELTSEEVSVSYSGMGDQAATHHEYHSDVNTIVVVDVSEDDTLLEEGLAREVTNRIQKLRKAAKLVQTDKASVYCTVSPPGCKLSLVLDAHKEKIQQATGTPMFFETPPTGMKVDVELAEAQAKIKDAGGIKIWLVSENGPQSKTSAKQDELLVLYNGKSLSVRLTTKDAKMEKYSDLLYEIRSAFGLWSGSVKLAMEDGKLVHSTSPIGKLMGKTVNVVV
;
A
#
# COMPACT_ATOMS: atom_id res chain seq x y z
N MET A 1 47.02 12.74 -12.34
CA MET A 1 47.34 14.18 -12.16
C MET A 1 46.64 14.95 -13.26
N ALA A 2 45.64 15.75 -12.94
CA ALA A 2 45.04 16.66 -13.93
C ALA A 2 46.08 17.75 -14.27
N LYS A 3 46.34 17.97 -15.56
CA LYS A 3 47.15 19.12 -16.01
C LYS A 3 46.38 20.38 -15.62
N ILE A 4 46.91 21.15 -14.67
CA ILE A 4 46.42 22.50 -14.40
C ILE A 4 46.88 23.37 -15.56
N PHE A 5 45.96 23.77 -16.43
CA PHE A 5 46.25 24.74 -17.48
C PHE A 5 46.37 26.12 -16.84
N SER A 6 47.58 26.65 -16.74
CA SER A 6 47.84 28.00 -16.23
C SER A 6 48.10 28.98 -17.37
N VAL A 7 47.44 30.14 -17.29
CA VAL A 7 47.63 31.28 -18.19
C VAL A 7 48.61 32.32 -17.65
N ASP A 8 49.36 32.01 -16.58
CA ASP A 8 50.27 32.95 -15.90
C ASP A 8 51.40 33.48 -16.79
N HIS A 9 51.72 32.76 -17.86
CA HIS A 9 52.74 33.12 -18.82
C HIS A 9 52.28 34.19 -19.83
N ILE A 10 50.98 34.49 -19.91
CA ILE A 10 50.44 35.51 -20.82
C ILE A 10 50.82 36.91 -20.31
N THR A 11 51.35 37.75 -21.20
CA THR A 11 51.76 39.12 -20.89
C THR A 11 51.22 40.11 -21.92
N ILE A 12 51.02 41.36 -21.51
CA ILE A 12 50.43 42.41 -22.36
C ILE A 12 51.26 43.70 -22.23
N PRO A 13 51.63 44.38 -23.34
CA PRO A 13 52.34 45.64 -23.26
C PRO A 13 51.45 46.76 -22.69
N SER A 14 52.00 47.57 -21.77
CA SER A 14 51.26 48.70 -21.18
C SER A 14 51.10 49.85 -22.17
N ARG A 15 49.86 50.29 -22.38
CA ARG A 15 49.54 51.49 -23.19
C ARG A 15 49.92 52.81 -22.52
N THR A 16 50.21 52.81 -21.21
CA THR A 16 50.59 54.01 -20.44
C THR A 16 52.08 54.02 -20.08
N GLY A 17 52.89 53.22 -20.77
CA GLY A 17 54.34 53.19 -20.60
C GLY A 17 54.82 52.46 -19.34
N ARG A 18 53.96 51.74 -18.62
CA ARG A 18 54.31 51.02 -17.38
C ARG A 18 54.90 49.63 -17.61
N GLY A 19 55.64 49.44 -18.70
CA GLY A 19 56.29 48.16 -19.04
C GLY A 19 55.32 47.04 -19.44
N VAL A 20 55.64 45.81 -19.07
CA VAL A 20 54.86 44.60 -19.41
C VAL A 20 53.90 44.26 -18.27
N LEU A 21 52.60 44.25 -18.57
CA LEU A 21 51.54 43.88 -17.64
C LEU A 21 51.40 42.36 -17.57
N LYS A 22 51.14 41.86 -16.37
CA LYS A 22 50.81 40.46 -16.07
C LYS A 22 49.48 40.42 -15.34
N ARG A 23 48.78 39.29 -15.39
CA ARG A 23 47.58 39.10 -14.57
C ARG A 23 47.93 39.18 -13.08
N VAL A 24 46.94 39.54 -12.27
CA VAL A 24 47.01 39.37 -10.82
C VAL A 24 46.95 37.88 -10.47
N SER A 25 47.56 37.46 -9.37
CA SER A 25 47.73 36.05 -9.00
C SER A 25 46.49 35.42 -8.36
N GLU A 26 45.62 36.25 -7.79
CA GLU A 26 44.43 35.91 -7.05
C GLU A 26 43.46 35.08 -7.93
N VAL A 27 42.68 34.24 -7.27
CA VAL A 27 41.67 33.38 -7.88
C VAL A 27 40.30 33.75 -7.33
N PHE A 28 39.24 33.44 -8.08
CA PHE A 28 37.88 33.64 -7.61
C PHE A 28 37.51 32.62 -6.54
N ASP A 29 36.59 33.02 -5.66
CA ASP A 29 35.93 32.14 -4.72
C ASP A 29 35.01 31.16 -5.46
N CYS A 30 34.93 29.91 -5.00
CA CYS A 30 34.09 28.87 -5.63
C CYS A 30 32.59 29.20 -5.57
N TRP A 31 32.16 30.06 -4.63
CA TRP A 31 30.80 30.57 -4.60
C TRP A 31 30.52 31.58 -5.72
N PHE A 32 31.53 32.31 -6.19
CA PHE A 32 31.42 33.17 -7.37
C PHE A 32 31.26 32.33 -8.63
N GLU A 33 32.04 31.24 -8.74
CA GLU A 33 31.96 30.29 -9.86
C GLU A 33 30.59 29.62 -9.93
N SER A 34 30.11 29.05 -8.82
CA SER A 34 28.80 28.41 -8.75
C SER A 34 27.64 29.39 -8.93
N GLY A 35 27.75 30.61 -8.40
CA GLY A 35 26.75 31.67 -8.62
C GLY A 35 26.69 32.15 -10.09
N SER A 36 27.75 31.94 -10.86
CA SER A 36 27.80 32.27 -12.29
C SER A 36 27.11 31.22 -13.18
N MET A 37 26.73 30.06 -12.62
CA MET A 37 26.15 28.93 -13.34
C MET A 37 25.02 29.29 -14.34
N PRO A 38 24.04 30.18 -14.02
CA PRO A 38 22.89 30.42 -14.90
C PRO A 38 23.27 30.82 -16.33
N TYR A 39 24.30 31.67 -16.47
CA TYR A 39 24.78 32.17 -17.75
C TYR A 39 26.06 31.45 -18.22
N ALA A 40 26.94 31.05 -17.29
CA ALA A 40 28.22 30.42 -17.63
C ALA A 40 28.04 29.06 -18.31
N GLN A 41 27.01 28.27 -17.94
CA GLN A 41 26.70 26.98 -18.58
C GLN A 41 26.40 27.11 -20.09
N ASN A 42 26.00 28.30 -20.53
CA ASN A 42 25.65 28.61 -21.91
C ASN A 42 26.80 29.29 -22.67
N HIS A 43 27.96 29.48 -22.05
CA HIS A 43 29.07 30.28 -22.60
C HIS A 43 28.64 31.72 -22.97
N TYR A 44 27.65 32.25 -22.23
CA TYR A 44 27.19 33.63 -22.36
C TYR A 44 28.29 34.61 -21.91
N PRO A 45 28.46 35.77 -22.58
CA PRO A 45 27.61 36.31 -23.67
C PRO A 45 28.03 35.90 -25.09
N PHE A 46 29.04 35.04 -25.23
CA PHE A 46 29.64 34.74 -26.54
C PHE A 46 28.78 33.79 -27.37
N GLU A 47 28.13 32.83 -26.72
CA GLU A 47 27.29 31.82 -27.37
C GLU A 47 25.95 31.62 -26.66
N ARG A 48 25.01 30.96 -27.36
CA ARG A 48 23.71 30.48 -26.83
C ARG A 48 22.89 31.53 -26.07
N LYS A 49 23.04 32.81 -26.45
CA LYS A 49 22.35 33.95 -25.85
C LYS A 49 20.83 33.74 -25.76
N LYS A 50 20.21 33.29 -26.85
CA LYS A 50 18.76 33.02 -26.89
C LYS A 50 18.32 31.96 -25.85
N ILE A 51 19.09 30.88 -25.70
CA ILE A 51 18.79 29.83 -24.71
C ILE A 51 18.84 30.39 -23.29
N PHE A 52 19.85 31.22 -22.98
CA PHE A 52 19.92 31.87 -21.68
C PHE A 52 18.74 32.82 -21.46
N GLU A 53 18.44 33.70 -22.42
CA GLU A 53 17.40 34.72 -22.29
C GLU A 53 15.98 34.12 -22.20
N GLU A 54 15.72 32.98 -22.84
CA GLU A 54 14.44 32.27 -22.76
C GLU A 54 14.26 31.47 -21.45
N ASN A 55 15.35 31.00 -20.85
CA ASN A 55 15.31 30.15 -19.65
C ASN A 55 15.69 30.89 -18.34
N PHE A 56 16.00 32.18 -18.41
CA PHE A 56 16.36 33.00 -17.26
C PHE A 56 15.30 34.09 -17.00
N PRO A 57 14.70 34.15 -15.80
CA PRO A 57 15.02 33.36 -14.59
C PRO A 57 14.49 31.93 -14.62
N ALA A 58 15.16 31.03 -13.91
CA ALA A 58 14.74 29.64 -13.75
C ALA A 58 13.38 29.55 -13.02
N ASP A 59 12.53 28.59 -13.38
CA ASP A 59 11.21 28.46 -12.72
C ASP A 59 11.30 27.94 -11.28
N PHE A 60 12.27 27.07 -11.00
CA PHE A 60 12.37 26.36 -9.72
C PHE A 60 13.82 26.02 -9.38
N ILE A 61 14.16 26.12 -8.08
CA ILE A 61 15.40 25.62 -7.48
C ILE A 61 15.08 25.02 -6.11
N ALA A 62 15.77 23.93 -5.74
CA ALA A 62 15.61 23.32 -4.43
C ALA A 62 16.95 22.81 -3.90
N GLU A 63 17.37 23.32 -2.74
CA GLU A 63 18.60 22.89 -2.05
C GLU A 63 18.40 22.93 -0.54
N GLY A 64 19.40 22.43 0.20
CA GLY A 64 19.41 22.47 1.66
C GLY A 64 19.48 23.88 2.24
N ILE A 65 19.01 24.04 3.48
CA ILE A 65 18.98 25.31 4.23
C ILE A 65 20.34 25.97 4.41
N ASP A 66 21.41 25.19 4.36
CA ASP A 66 22.79 25.69 4.37
C ASP A 66 23.13 26.53 3.13
N GLN A 67 22.38 26.41 2.02
CA GLN A 67 22.61 27.20 0.80
C GLN A 67 22.06 28.63 0.88
N THR A 68 21.29 28.98 1.91
CA THR A 68 20.79 30.36 2.13
C THR A 68 21.92 31.39 2.27
N ARG A 69 23.09 30.97 2.75
CA ARG A 69 24.31 31.80 2.85
C ARG A 69 25.39 31.43 1.83
N GLY A 70 25.12 30.41 1.00
CA GLY A 70 26.03 29.92 -0.03
C GLY A 70 25.46 30.24 -1.42
N TRP A 71 25.06 29.20 -2.14
CA TRP A 71 24.68 29.32 -3.54
C TRP A 71 23.49 30.23 -3.81
N PHE A 72 22.44 30.18 -2.98
CA PHE A 72 21.27 31.05 -3.15
C PHE A 72 21.64 32.53 -3.06
N TYR A 73 22.52 32.85 -2.12
CA TYR A 73 23.01 34.21 -1.92
C TYR A 73 23.83 34.68 -3.13
N THR A 74 24.80 33.88 -3.59
CA THR A 74 25.65 34.30 -4.71
C THR A 74 24.92 34.35 -6.04
N LEU A 75 23.99 33.42 -6.30
CA LEU A 75 23.07 33.51 -7.44
C LEU A 75 22.32 34.84 -7.43
N LEU A 76 21.73 35.22 -6.29
CA LEU A 76 20.94 36.44 -6.20
C LEU A 76 21.78 37.70 -6.41
N VAL A 77 22.95 37.77 -5.77
CA VAL A 77 23.87 38.91 -5.91
C VAL A 77 24.31 39.08 -7.36
N LEU A 78 24.83 38.02 -7.99
CA LEU A 78 25.34 38.10 -9.37
C LEU A 78 24.22 38.40 -10.37
N SER A 79 23.08 37.75 -10.21
CA SER A 79 21.90 37.97 -11.05
C SER A 79 21.41 39.42 -10.98
N THR A 80 21.34 39.98 -9.78
CA THR A 80 20.88 41.35 -9.56
C THR A 80 21.88 42.35 -10.13
N CYS A 81 23.18 42.15 -9.88
CA CYS A 81 24.23 43.06 -10.34
C CYS A 81 24.40 43.04 -11.86
N LEU A 82 24.29 41.87 -12.51
CA LEU A 82 24.54 41.73 -13.95
C LEU A 82 23.28 41.95 -14.80
N PHE A 83 22.11 41.55 -14.31
CA PHE A 83 20.88 41.48 -15.11
C PHE A 83 19.70 42.24 -14.51
N GLY A 84 19.80 42.77 -13.28
CA GLY A 84 18.72 43.52 -12.63
C GLY A 84 17.46 42.70 -12.35
N LYS A 85 17.58 41.37 -12.26
CA LYS A 85 16.46 40.43 -12.07
C LYS A 85 16.84 39.35 -11.06
N PRO A 86 15.87 38.69 -10.41
CA PRO A 86 16.15 37.50 -9.60
C PRO A 86 16.60 36.34 -10.50
N PRO A 87 17.40 35.38 -9.98
CA PRO A 87 17.89 34.23 -10.76
C PRO A 87 16.85 33.10 -10.92
N PHE A 88 15.82 33.07 -10.07
CA PHE A 88 14.78 32.06 -10.04
C PHE A 88 13.42 32.66 -9.65
N LYS A 89 12.32 32.03 -10.05
CA LYS A 89 10.94 32.41 -9.71
C LYS A 89 10.47 31.76 -8.40
N ASN A 90 10.80 30.49 -8.20
CA ASN A 90 10.46 29.73 -6.99
C ASN A 90 11.71 29.11 -6.37
N LEU A 91 11.90 29.29 -5.06
CA LEU A 91 12.98 28.69 -4.28
C LEU A 91 12.39 27.85 -3.16
N ILE A 92 12.79 26.57 -3.12
CA ILE A 92 12.48 25.66 -2.02
C ILE A 92 13.74 25.42 -1.20
N CYS A 93 13.60 25.64 0.10
CA CYS A 93 14.66 25.44 1.07
C CYS A 93 14.36 24.17 1.88
N ASN A 94 15.06 23.08 1.58
CA ASN A 94 14.91 21.82 2.27
C ASN A 94 15.65 21.84 3.61
N GLY A 95 15.16 21.07 4.59
CA GLY A 95 15.89 20.86 5.84
C GLY A 95 17.06 19.91 5.66
N LEU A 96 17.66 19.47 6.77
CA LEU A 96 18.82 18.56 6.74
C LEU A 96 18.42 17.13 7.07
N VAL A 97 18.97 16.19 6.32
CA VAL A 97 18.95 14.77 6.70
C VAL A 97 20.07 14.54 7.71
N LEU A 98 19.68 14.11 8.90
CA LEU A 98 20.52 13.81 10.05
C LEU A 98 20.63 12.31 10.22
N ALA A 99 21.72 11.87 10.86
CA ALA A 99 21.86 10.51 11.33
C ALA A 99 20.74 10.17 12.34
N GLU A 100 20.54 8.89 12.62
CA GLU A 100 19.48 8.40 13.51
C GLU A 100 19.56 9.03 14.92
N ASP A 101 20.78 9.27 15.40
CA ASP A 101 21.08 9.93 16.68
C ASP A 101 20.84 11.46 16.67
N GLY A 102 20.48 12.03 15.52
CA GLY A 102 20.26 13.46 15.33
C GLY A 102 21.52 14.27 15.02
N SER A 103 22.69 13.63 14.85
CA SER A 103 23.92 14.31 14.45
C SER A 103 23.94 14.60 12.93
N LYS A 104 24.64 15.68 12.52
CA LYS A 104 24.82 15.98 11.10
C LYS A 104 25.60 14.85 10.41
N MET A 105 25.06 14.35 9.29
CA MET A 105 25.75 13.35 8.47
C MET A 105 27.06 13.93 7.91
N SER A 106 28.15 13.16 7.97
CA SER A 106 29.41 13.57 7.35
C SER A 106 30.26 12.39 6.91
N LYS A 107 30.89 12.51 5.74
CA LYS A 107 31.81 11.49 5.19
C LYS A 107 32.91 11.11 6.18
N ARG A 108 33.38 12.07 6.99
CA ARG A 108 34.39 11.86 8.03
C ARG A 108 33.88 11.00 9.19
N LYS A 109 32.63 11.19 9.63
CA LYS A 109 32.04 10.44 10.74
C LYS A 109 31.46 9.09 10.32
N LYS A 110 31.21 8.87 9.01
CA LYS A 110 30.56 7.65 8.47
C LYS A 110 29.29 7.26 9.25
N ASN A 111 28.56 8.26 9.73
CA ASN A 111 27.38 8.11 10.59
C ASN A 111 26.07 7.98 9.80
N TYR A 112 26.14 7.53 8.55
CA TYR A 112 24.98 7.32 7.69
C TYR A 112 25.24 6.14 6.76
N PRO A 113 24.20 5.33 6.46
CA PRO A 113 24.31 4.27 5.46
C PRO A 113 24.54 4.88 4.08
N ASP A 114 25.35 4.22 3.24
CA ASP A 114 25.51 4.67 1.86
C ASP A 114 24.12 4.66 1.18
N PRO A 115 23.68 5.76 0.55
CA PRO A 115 22.42 5.78 -0.18
C PRO A 115 22.26 4.58 -1.14
N MET A 116 23.35 4.13 -1.76
CA MET A 116 23.31 2.99 -2.67
C MET A 116 23.09 1.65 -1.97
N GLU A 117 23.50 1.48 -0.72
CA GLU A 117 23.17 0.28 0.07
C GLU A 117 21.65 0.21 0.32
N ILE A 118 21.04 1.36 0.65
CA ILE A 118 19.59 1.47 0.84
C ILE A 118 18.85 1.20 -0.48
N VAL A 119 19.31 1.79 -1.60
CA VAL A 119 18.74 1.55 -2.94
C VAL A 119 18.83 0.08 -3.33
N ASN A 120 19.97 -0.57 -3.11
CA ASN A 120 20.14 -1.99 -3.46
C ASN A 120 19.28 -2.92 -2.59
N LYS A 121 19.00 -2.53 -1.34
CA LYS A 121 18.21 -3.34 -0.40
C LYS A 121 16.71 -3.14 -0.55
N TYR A 122 16.25 -1.91 -0.78
CA TYR A 122 14.84 -1.53 -0.74
C TYR A 122 14.30 -0.93 -2.05
N GLY A 123 15.17 -0.59 -2.99
CA GLY A 123 14.83 0.08 -4.24
C GLY A 123 14.89 1.61 -4.15
N ALA A 124 15.15 2.24 -5.28
CA ALA A 124 15.24 3.71 -5.38
C ALA A 124 13.91 4.40 -5.05
N ASP A 125 12.79 3.82 -5.48
CA ASP A 125 11.46 4.41 -5.27
C ASP A 125 11.06 4.45 -3.80
N ALA A 126 11.41 3.43 -3.02
CA ALA A 126 11.13 3.42 -1.58
C ALA A 126 11.88 4.55 -0.86
N LEU A 127 13.15 4.77 -1.21
CA LEU A 127 13.95 5.86 -0.67
C LEU A 127 13.42 7.24 -1.11
N ARG A 128 13.06 7.41 -2.39
CA ARG A 128 12.47 8.65 -2.91
C ARG A 128 11.18 9.00 -2.16
N LEU A 129 10.27 8.02 -2.05
CA LEU A 129 8.99 8.22 -1.36
C LEU A 129 9.19 8.53 0.12
N TYR A 130 10.16 7.88 0.79
CA TYR A 130 10.53 8.17 2.17
C TYR A 130 10.95 9.62 2.36
N LEU A 131 11.86 10.12 1.52
CA LEU A 131 12.37 11.49 1.63
C LEU A 131 11.29 12.53 1.31
N ILE A 132 10.49 12.31 0.26
CA ILE A 132 9.44 13.25 -0.16
C ILE A 132 8.30 13.32 0.85
N ASN A 133 7.95 12.19 1.49
CA ASN A 133 6.94 12.14 2.54
C ASN A 133 7.44 12.61 3.92
N SER A 134 8.70 13.04 4.01
CA SER A 134 9.32 13.44 5.27
C SER A 134 9.23 14.95 5.54
N PRO A 135 9.50 15.41 6.76
CA PRO A 135 9.59 16.84 7.08
C PRO A 135 10.69 17.60 6.31
N VAL A 136 11.64 16.89 5.68
CA VAL A 136 12.79 17.52 5.00
C VAL A 136 12.37 18.46 3.88
N VAL A 137 11.30 18.13 3.15
CA VAL A 137 10.78 18.97 2.07
C VAL A 137 10.00 20.18 2.58
N ARG A 138 9.85 20.31 3.91
CA ARG A 138 9.19 21.44 4.61
C ARG A 138 10.21 22.31 5.36
N GLY A 139 11.50 22.16 5.08
CA GLY A 139 12.56 22.91 5.76
C GLY A 139 12.97 22.35 7.12
N GLU A 140 12.36 21.26 7.58
CA GLU A 140 12.64 20.66 8.89
C GLU A 140 13.70 19.55 8.80
N ASN A 141 14.35 19.25 9.92
CA ASN A 141 15.34 18.18 9.95
C ASN A 141 14.68 16.80 9.98
N LEU A 142 15.19 15.88 9.17
CA LEU A 142 14.80 14.47 9.19
C LEU A 142 15.89 13.64 9.87
N ARG A 143 15.56 12.89 10.93
CA ARG A 143 16.43 11.83 11.43
C ARG A 143 16.20 10.57 10.59
N PHE A 144 17.14 10.26 9.71
CA PHE A 144 17.00 9.13 8.80
C PHE A 144 16.98 7.81 9.57
N ARG A 145 15.99 6.97 9.27
CA ARG A 145 15.87 5.61 9.80
C ARG A 145 15.57 4.65 8.68
N GLU A 146 16.42 3.64 8.53
CA GLU A 146 16.25 2.58 7.54
C GLU A 146 14.92 1.82 7.72
N SER A 147 14.46 1.65 8.97
CA SER A 147 13.17 1.01 9.26
C SER A 147 11.99 1.72 8.60
N GLY A 148 12.02 3.06 8.51
CA GLY A 148 10.96 3.84 7.86
C GLY A 148 10.89 3.64 6.35
N VAL A 149 12.01 3.31 5.69
CA VAL A 149 12.01 2.92 4.27
C VAL A 149 11.33 1.56 4.09
N ASN A 150 11.61 0.62 4.99
CA ASN A 150 11.00 -0.71 4.99
C ASN A 150 9.50 -0.67 5.31
N GLU A 151 9.04 0.25 6.17
CA GLU A 151 7.63 0.48 6.45
C GLU A 151 6.88 0.92 5.19
N LEU A 152 7.42 1.85 4.40
CA LEU A 152 6.79 2.26 3.13
C LEU A 152 6.67 1.12 2.11
N LEU A 153 7.64 0.19 2.07
CA LEU A 153 7.49 -1.00 1.23
C LEU A 153 6.28 -1.84 1.66
N LYS A 154 6.04 -1.97 2.96
CA LYS A 154 4.93 -2.76 3.51
C LYS A 154 3.58 -2.07 3.38
N ASP A 155 3.56 -0.75 3.55
CA ASP A 155 2.32 0.00 3.67
C ASP A 155 1.85 0.58 2.33
N VAL A 156 2.75 0.69 1.35
CA VAL A 156 2.46 1.29 0.03
C VAL A 156 2.75 0.29 -1.10
N PHE A 157 4.01 -0.11 -1.28
CA PHE A 157 4.42 -0.87 -2.47
C PHE A 157 3.85 -2.29 -2.49
N LEU A 158 3.84 -3.00 -1.35
CA LEU A 158 3.23 -4.33 -1.27
C LEU A 158 1.72 -4.29 -1.52
N PRO A 159 0.92 -3.42 -0.87
CA PRO A 159 -0.49 -3.23 -1.18
C PRO A 159 -0.74 -2.91 -2.65
N TRP A 160 0.03 -1.98 -3.22
CA TRP A 160 -0.10 -1.61 -4.63
C TRP A 160 0.23 -2.79 -5.56
N PHE A 161 1.35 -3.46 -5.35
CA PHE A 161 1.73 -4.64 -6.13
C PHE A 161 0.70 -5.77 -6.02
N ASN A 162 0.17 -5.99 -4.83
CA ASN A 162 -0.87 -7.00 -4.60
C ASN A 162 -2.19 -6.62 -5.29
N ALA A 163 -2.57 -5.34 -5.29
CA ALA A 163 -3.75 -4.85 -6.02
C ALA A 163 -3.59 -5.07 -7.53
N TYR A 164 -2.43 -4.70 -8.09
CA TYR A 164 -2.10 -4.97 -9.50
C TYR A 164 -2.11 -6.46 -9.82
N ARG A 165 -1.45 -7.29 -9.00
CA ARG A 165 -1.41 -8.74 -9.21
C ARG A 165 -2.82 -9.35 -9.13
N PHE A 166 -3.64 -8.90 -8.19
CA PHE A 166 -5.02 -9.32 -8.06
C PHE A 166 -5.81 -8.96 -9.33
N LEU A 167 -5.68 -7.75 -9.84
CA LEU A 167 -6.29 -7.36 -11.11
C LEU A 167 -5.83 -8.27 -12.26
N ALA A 168 -4.53 -8.41 -12.48
CA ALA A 168 -3.97 -9.20 -13.59
C ALA A 168 -4.43 -10.67 -13.55
N GLN A 169 -4.55 -11.25 -12.35
CA GLN A 169 -5.07 -12.60 -12.17
C GLN A 169 -6.55 -12.72 -12.56
N ASN A 170 -7.39 -11.77 -12.12
CA ASN A 170 -8.82 -11.83 -12.42
C ASN A 170 -9.12 -11.46 -13.88
N LEU A 171 -8.34 -10.58 -14.52
CA LEU A 171 -8.41 -10.35 -15.96
C LEU A 171 -8.19 -11.64 -16.74
N LYS A 172 -7.13 -12.38 -16.41
CA LYS A 172 -6.85 -13.67 -17.06
C LYS A 172 -7.95 -14.72 -16.82
N THR A 173 -8.53 -14.74 -15.62
CA THR A 173 -9.68 -15.61 -15.32
C THR A 173 -10.90 -15.21 -16.16
N TYR A 174 -11.23 -13.92 -16.21
CA TYR A 174 -12.33 -13.38 -17.01
C TYR A 174 -12.18 -13.74 -18.50
N GLU A 175 -11.00 -13.55 -19.08
CA GLU A 175 -10.73 -13.89 -20.49
C GLU A 175 -10.87 -15.40 -20.76
N SER A 176 -10.48 -16.23 -19.80
CA SER A 176 -10.62 -17.68 -19.91
C SER A 176 -12.09 -18.14 -19.82
N GLU A 177 -12.93 -17.45 -19.05
CA GLU A 177 -14.34 -17.80 -18.83
C GLU A 177 -15.25 -17.19 -19.92
N SER A 178 -14.99 -15.95 -20.34
CA SER A 178 -15.72 -15.27 -21.41
C SER A 178 -15.31 -15.73 -22.81
N GLY A 179 -14.09 -16.23 -22.98
CA GLY A 179 -13.52 -16.58 -24.28
C GLY A 179 -13.12 -15.38 -25.15
N ALA A 180 -13.10 -14.17 -24.60
CA ALA A 180 -12.77 -12.92 -25.28
C ALA A 180 -11.73 -12.11 -24.48
N PRO A 181 -10.88 -11.31 -25.15
CA PRO A 181 -9.99 -10.38 -24.45
C PRO A 181 -10.81 -9.37 -23.63
N PHE A 182 -10.29 -8.95 -22.48
CA PHE A 182 -10.97 -7.97 -21.66
C PHE A 182 -10.89 -6.57 -22.30
N GLU A 183 -12.04 -5.89 -22.36
CA GLU A 183 -12.15 -4.50 -22.78
C GLU A 183 -12.81 -3.65 -21.69
N LEU A 184 -12.41 -2.39 -21.57
CA LEU A 184 -12.98 -1.48 -20.59
C LEU A 184 -14.45 -1.19 -20.89
N VAL A 185 -15.31 -1.48 -19.91
CA VAL A 185 -16.74 -1.19 -19.98
C VAL A 185 -17.00 0.28 -19.60
N PRO A 186 -17.92 0.99 -20.27
CA PRO A 186 -18.41 2.29 -19.81
C PRO A 186 -19.04 2.19 -18.42
N LEU A 187 -18.75 3.15 -17.55
CA LEU A 187 -19.35 3.21 -16.21
C LEU A 187 -20.67 3.97 -16.29
N ALA A 188 -21.76 3.37 -15.84
CA ALA A 188 -23.05 4.06 -15.72
C ALA A 188 -23.05 4.98 -14.49
N LYS A 189 -23.71 6.16 -14.59
CA LYS A 189 -23.88 7.05 -13.44
C LYS A 189 -24.66 6.37 -12.30
N ASP A 190 -25.61 5.48 -12.59
CA ASP A 190 -26.40 4.72 -11.59
C ASP A 190 -25.74 3.40 -11.12
N GLY A 191 -24.42 3.25 -11.33
CA GLY A 191 -23.66 2.06 -10.92
C GLY A 191 -23.37 1.99 -9.42
N ASN A 192 -22.46 1.09 -9.04
CA ASN A 192 -22.11 0.90 -7.63
C ASN A 192 -21.55 2.19 -7.01
N VAL A 193 -22.05 2.53 -5.83
CA VAL A 193 -21.63 3.67 -5.00
C VAL A 193 -20.11 3.73 -4.83
N MET A 194 -19.42 2.59 -4.69
CA MET A 194 -17.96 2.53 -4.50
C MET A 194 -17.13 2.92 -5.75
N ASP A 195 -17.74 3.17 -6.90
CA ASP A 195 -17.06 3.42 -8.17
C ASP A 195 -16.84 4.94 -8.47
N ARG A 196 -17.20 5.85 -7.55
CA ARG A 196 -17.08 7.32 -7.63
C ARG A 196 -15.92 7.83 -6.73
N TRP A 197 -15.04 8.75 -7.19
CA TRP A 197 -13.78 9.10 -6.49
C TRP A 197 -13.28 10.57 -6.65
N GLU A 198 -12.64 11.12 -5.61
CA GLU A 198 -12.09 12.50 -5.46
C GLU A 198 -10.69 12.78 -6.08
N MET A 199 -10.43 14.06 -6.42
CA MET A 199 -9.14 14.75 -6.22
C MET A 199 -9.32 16.29 -6.12
N ASN A 200 -9.00 16.88 -4.96
CA ASN A 200 -8.89 18.34 -4.82
C ASN A 200 -7.54 18.79 -4.21
N GLU A 201 -6.98 19.81 -4.85
CA GLU A 201 -5.86 20.69 -4.47
C GLU A 201 -4.38 20.25 -4.61
N TYR A 202 -3.61 21.19 -5.16
CA TYR A 202 -2.21 21.07 -5.59
C TYR A 202 -1.25 21.63 -4.54
N ARG A 203 -0.65 20.76 -3.71
CA ARG A 203 0.60 21.03 -2.98
C ARG A 203 1.45 19.76 -2.95
N LEU A 204 2.64 19.75 -3.57
CA LEU A 204 3.49 18.56 -3.75
C LEU A 204 3.77 17.75 -2.46
N TYR A 205 3.79 18.39 -1.28
CA TYR A 205 3.94 17.73 0.03
C TYR A 205 2.62 17.38 0.74
N ALA A 206 1.48 17.80 0.19
CA ALA A 206 0.13 17.45 0.63
C ALA A 206 -0.49 16.35 -0.25
N VAL A 207 0.07 16.03 -1.42
CA VAL A 207 -0.45 14.96 -2.31
C VAL A 207 0.05 13.57 -1.90
N VAL A 208 1.30 13.46 -1.44
CA VAL A 208 1.92 12.15 -1.17
C VAL A 208 1.24 11.40 -0.01
N ALA A 209 0.88 12.08 1.08
CA ALA A 209 0.23 11.42 2.21
C ALA A 209 -1.19 10.88 1.88
N PRO A 210 -2.06 11.64 1.20
CA PRO A 210 -3.31 11.10 0.64
C PRO A 210 -3.09 9.95 -0.35
N LEU A 211 -2.12 10.06 -1.27
CA LEU A 211 -1.82 8.98 -2.22
C LEU A 211 -1.31 7.70 -1.54
N THR A 212 -0.52 7.80 -0.48
CA THR A 212 -0.07 6.61 0.25
C THR A 212 -1.21 5.99 1.06
N ARG A 213 -2.05 6.81 1.71
CA ARG A 213 -3.28 6.35 2.39
C ARG A 213 -4.30 5.75 1.43
N PHE A 214 -4.31 6.19 0.18
CA PHE A 214 -5.21 5.66 -0.83
C PHE A 214 -5.03 4.15 -1.02
N PHE A 215 -3.81 3.61 -0.95
CA PHE A 215 -3.59 2.18 -1.11
C PHE A 215 -4.25 1.34 -0.03
N ASP A 216 -4.35 1.85 1.20
CA ASP A 216 -5.14 1.23 2.25
C ASP A 216 -6.63 1.22 1.87
N THR A 217 -7.19 2.36 1.45
CA THR A 217 -8.58 2.44 0.97
C THR A 217 -8.85 1.50 -0.21
N LEU A 218 -7.96 1.46 -1.20
CA LEU A 218 -8.08 0.59 -2.37
C LEU A 218 -8.10 -0.89 -1.96
N THR A 219 -7.18 -1.31 -1.09
CA THR A 219 -7.00 -2.72 -0.78
C THR A 219 -7.95 -3.22 0.31
N ASN A 220 -8.08 -2.47 1.40
CA ASN A 220 -8.84 -2.86 2.59
C ASN A 220 -10.31 -2.42 2.55
N CYS A 221 -10.69 -1.48 1.68
CA CYS A 221 -12.08 -1.10 1.45
C CYS A 221 -12.55 -1.58 0.07
N TYR A 222 -12.08 -0.98 -1.02
CA TYR A 222 -12.64 -1.23 -2.35
C TYR A 222 -12.49 -2.70 -2.81
N ILE A 223 -11.26 -3.21 -2.93
CA ILE A 223 -10.98 -4.58 -3.39
C ILE A 223 -11.60 -5.60 -2.44
N ARG A 224 -11.58 -5.32 -1.12
CA ARG A 224 -12.11 -6.23 -0.11
C ARG A 224 -13.63 -6.38 -0.22
N LEU A 225 -14.36 -5.28 -0.32
CA LEU A 225 -15.82 -5.26 -0.42
C LEU A 225 -16.31 -5.72 -1.81
N ASN A 226 -15.54 -5.45 -2.86
CA ASN A 226 -15.88 -5.84 -4.23
C ASN A 226 -15.25 -7.16 -4.68
N ARG A 227 -14.60 -7.92 -3.79
CA ARG A 227 -13.90 -9.17 -4.16
C ARG A 227 -14.79 -10.17 -4.90
N LYS A 228 -16.05 -10.32 -4.47
CA LYS A 228 -17.02 -11.23 -5.11
C LYS A 228 -17.35 -10.79 -6.54
N ARG A 229 -17.59 -9.49 -6.74
CA ARG A 229 -17.81 -8.88 -8.07
C ARG A 229 -16.59 -9.10 -8.96
N ILE A 230 -15.39 -8.75 -8.49
CA ILE A 230 -14.14 -8.88 -9.25
C ILE A 230 -13.80 -10.34 -9.62
N LYS A 231 -14.23 -11.31 -8.79
CA LYS A 231 -14.06 -12.74 -9.04
C LYS A 231 -15.11 -13.37 -9.95
N GLY A 232 -16.15 -12.63 -10.36
CA GLY A 232 -17.22 -13.18 -11.19
C GLY A 232 -18.32 -13.91 -10.43
N GLU A 233 -18.27 -13.93 -9.08
CA GLU A 233 -19.31 -14.58 -8.26
C GLU A 233 -20.68 -13.87 -8.37
N SER A 234 -20.68 -12.62 -8.84
CA SER A 234 -21.87 -11.81 -9.09
C SER A 234 -22.34 -11.82 -10.55
N GLY A 235 -21.71 -12.63 -11.41
CA GLY A 235 -21.97 -12.64 -12.85
C GLY A 235 -20.90 -11.90 -13.66
N ILE A 236 -20.81 -12.26 -14.94
CA ILE A 236 -19.72 -11.82 -15.83
C ILE A 236 -19.79 -10.33 -16.17
N GLU A 237 -20.99 -9.77 -16.28
CA GLU A 237 -21.21 -8.34 -16.56
C GLU A 237 -20.73 -7.47 -15.39
N GLU A 238 -21.14 -7.81 -14.17
CA GLU A 238 -20.68 -7.15 -12.93
C GLU A 238 -19.17 -7.29 -12.72
N GLN A 239 -18.61 -8.44 -13.09
CA GLN A 239 -17.17 -8.64 -13.08
C GLN A 239 -16.45 -7.70 -14.03
N ALA A 240 -16.96 -7.55 -15.26
CA ALA A 240 -16.39 -6.66 -16.25
C ALA A 240 -16.41 -5.19 -15.79
N VAL A 241 -17.50 -4.75 -15.16
CA VAL A 241 -17.61 -3.41 -14.56
C VAL A 241 -16.60 -3.22 -13.44
N ALA A 242 -16.56 -4.14 -12.45
CA ALA A 242 -15.64 -4.02 -11.31
C ALA A 242 -14.15 -4.08 -11.73
N LEU A 243 -13.81 -4.91 -12.71
CA LEU A 243 -12.48 -4.95 -13.32
C LEU A 243 -12.14 -3.64 -14.04
N SER A 244 -13.12 -3.06 -14.76
CA SER A 244 -12.93 -1.79 -15.48
C SER A 244 -12.63 -0.63 -14.52
N VAL A 245 -13.34 -0.57 -13.39
CA VAL A 245 -13.08 0.44 -12.36
C VAL A 245 -11.68 0.26 -11.77
N LEU A 246 -11.32 -0.97 -11.38
CA LEU A 246 -10.00 -1.24 -10.80
C LEU A 246 -8.86 -0.91 -11.78
N CYS A 247 -9.02 -1.22 -13.07
CA CYS A 247 -8.09 -0.83 -14.13
C CYS A 247 -7.93 0.69 -14.24
N ARG A 248 -9.04 1.44 -14.27
CA ARG A 248 -9.04 2.90 -14.36
C ARG A 248 -8.35 3.52 -13.15
N VAL A 249 -8.70 3.08 -11.94
CA VAL A 249 -8.11 3.56 -10.68
C VAL A 249 -6.60 3.30 -10.66
N LEU A 250 -6.16 2.08 -10.97
CA LEU A 250 -4.73 1.76 -10.99
C LEU A 250 -3.96 2.55 -12.05
N SER A 251 -4.54 2.80 -13.23
CA SER A 251 -3.87 3.60 -14.27
C SER A 251 -3.76 5.08 -13.91
N ILE A 252 -4.77 5.66 -13.25
CA ILE A 252 -4.74 7.02 -12.71
C ILE A 252 -3.65 7.12 -11.64
N ILE A 253 -3.59 6.18 -10.70
CA ILE A 253 -2.57 6.15 -9.65
C ILE A 253 -1.17 6.01 -10.22
N CYS A 254 -0.96 5.13 -11.23
CA CYS A 254 0.32 5.02 -11.91
C CYS A 254 0.82 6.36 -12.44
N ARG A 255 -0.06 7.14 -13.09
CA ARG A 255 0.28 8.47 -13.63
C ARG A 255 0.56 9.48 -12.53
N LEU A 256 -0.22 9.46 -11.45
CA LEU A 256 -0.03 10.37 -10.30
C LEU A 256 1.22 10.04 -9.48
N MET A 257 1.57 8.76 -9.36
CA MET A 257 2.73 8.29 -8.61
C MET A 257 4.03 8.35 -9.42
N ALA A 258 3.97 8.48 -10.75
CA ALA A 258 5.15 8.48 -11.63
C ALA A 258 6.26 9.49 -11.24
N PRO A 259 5.98 10.74 -10.82
CA PRO A 259 7.02 11.67 -10.37
C PRO A 259 7.73 11.23 -9.08
N PHE A 260 7.03 10.48 -8.22
CA PHE A 260 7.51 10.06 -6.90
C PHE A 260 8.20 8.70 -6.94
N THR A 261 7.60 7.74 -7.63
CA THR A 261 8.03 6.34 -7.76
C THR A 261 8.18 5.95 -9.23
N PRO A 262 9.15 6.53 -9.96
CA PRO A 262 9.21 6.42 -11.41
C PRO A 262 9.43 5.01 -11.95
N PHE A 263 10.16 4.14 -11.24
CA PHE A 263 10.47 2.80 -11.73
C PHE A 263 9.30 1.84 -11.55
N PHE A 264 8.66 1.87 -10.39
CA PHE A 264 7.53 1.01 -10.07
C PHE A 264 6.26 1.44 -10.82
N SER A 265 6.04 2.75 -10.97
CA SER A 265 4.92 3.26 -11.79
C SER A 265 5.07 2.83 -13.24
N GLU A 266 6.29 2.90 -13.79
CA GLU A 266 6.59 2.42 -15.14
C GLU A 266 6.36 0.90 -15.26
N TYR A 267 6.85 0.12 -14.29
CA TYR A 267 6.63 -1.33 -14.26
C TYR A 267 5.13 -1.68 -14.31
N VAL A 268 4.30 -1.06 -13.47
CA VAL A 268 2.85 -1.32 -13.46
C VAL A 268 2.20 -0.80 -14.76
N TRP A 269 2.61 0.37 -15.24
CA TRP A 269 2.11 0.97 -16.49
C TRP A 269 2.31 0.06 -17.70
N GLN A 270 3.49 -0.54 -17.86
CA GLN A 270 3.77 -1.44 -18.99
C GLN A 270 2.78 -2.60 -19.09
N HIS A 271 2.23 -3.06 -17.96
CA HIS A 271 1.25 -4.13 -17.92
C HIS A 271 -0.19 -3.63 -18.06
N LEU A 272 -0.46 -2.37 -17.70
CA LEU A 272 -1.80 -1.77 -17.80
C LEU A 272 -2.06 -1.09 -19.15
N LYS A 273 -1.03 -0.59 -19.84
CA LYS A 273 -1.19 0.28 -21.02
C LYS A 273 -2.01 -0.35 -22.15
N GLN A 274 -1.87 -1.67 -22.36
CA GLN A 274 -2.65 -2.41 -23.34
C GLN A 274 -4.13 -2.47 -22.95
N VAL A 275 -4.42 -2.72 -21.67
CA VAL A 275 -5.78 -2.83 -21.13
C VAL A 275 -6.51 -1.50 -21.18
N VAL A 276 -5.81 -0.39 -20.95
CA VAL A 276 -6.40 0.96 -21.01
C VAL A 276 -6.35 1.62 -22.38
N GLY A 277 -5.81 0.92 -23.40
CA GLY A 277 -5.67 1.46 -24.76
C GLY A 277 -4.77 2.69 -24.85
N ALA A 278 -3.78 2.83 -23.98
CA ALA A 278 -2.88 3.97 -24.00
C ALA A 278 -1.89 3.88 -25.16
N THR A 279 -1.65 5.01 -25.82
CA THR A 279 -0.73 5.12 -26.98
C THR A 279 0.71 5.37 -26.56
N GLU A 280 0.89 5.94 -25.38
CA GLU A 280 2.16 6.39 -24.84
C GLU A 280 3.02 5.19 -24.41
N GLU A 281 4.26 5.17 -24.88
CA GLU A 281 5.17 4.05 -24.60
C GLU A 281 5.53 3.93 -23.12
N SER A 282 5.52 5.03 -22.36
CA SER A 282 5.90 5.14 -20.96
C SER A 282 4.93 6.03 -20.19
N VAL A 283 4.76 5.76 -18.88
CA VAL A 283 3.94 6.59 -18.00
C VAL A 283 4.48 8.03 -17.92
N HIS A 284 5.79 8.20 -18.12
CA HIS A 284 6.48 9.49 -18.06
C HIS A 284 6.18 10.40 -19.26
N PHE A 285 5.54 9.87 -20.30
CA PHE A 285 5.02 10.65 -21.43
C PHE A 285 3.53 10.97 -21.31
N CYS A 286 2.86 10.43 -20.28
CA CYS A 286 1.46 10.70 -20.02
C CYS A 286 1.31 12.04 -19.29
N LEU A 287 0.32 12.84 -19.70
CA LEU A 287 -0.09 14.00 -18.91
C LEU A 287 -0.63 13.57 -17.54
N VAL A 288 -0.59 14.46 -16.56
CA VAL A 288 -1.33 14.25 -15.31
C VAL A 288 -2.84 14.17 -15.63
N PRO A 289 -3.58 13.17 -15.12
CA PRO A 289 -5.00 13.08 -15.38
C PRO A 289 -5.74 14.31 -14.83
N LYS A 290 -6.70 14.83 -15.59
CA LYS A 290 -7.60 15.89 -15.12
C LYS A 290 -8.71 15.25 -14.26
N PRO A 291 -9.17 15.92 -13.18
CA PRO A 291 -10.31 15.44 -12.43
C PRO A 291 -11.53 15.36 -13.34
N ASN A 292 -12.35 14.34 -13.12
CA ASN A 292 -13.63 14.20 -13.79
C ASN A 292 -14.73 14.57 -12.80
N GLU A 293 -15.17 15.83 -12.83
CA GLU A 293 -16.19 16.37 -11.92
C GLU A 293 -17.50 15.56 -11.96
N ASP A 294 -17.84 14.99 -13.13
CA ASP A 294 -19.03 14.14 -13.30
C ASP A 294 -18.97 12.80 -12.55
N ALA A 295 -17.78 12.39 -12.08
CA ALA A 295 -17.55 11.16 -11.33
C ALA A 295 -17.39 11.39 -9.83
N ILE A 296 -17.42 12.64 -9.36
CA ILE A 296 -17.37 13.01 -7.95
C ILE A 296 -18.80 13.03 -7.41
N ASP A 297 -19.03 12.33 -6.31
CA ASP A 297 -20.32 12.33 -5.63
C ASP A 297 -20.10 12.40 -4.12
N GLU A 298 -20.31 13.60 -3.58
CA GLU A 298 -20.10 13.89 -2.17
C GLU A 298 -21.05 13.09 -1.26
N GLY A 299 -22.24 12.72 -1.75
CA GLY A 299 -23.19 11.91 -0.99
C GLY A 299 -22.64 10.50 -0.79
N VAL A 300 -22.18 9.88 -1.88
CA VAL A 300 -21.49 8.59 -1.86
C VAL A 300 -20.25 8.61 -0.97
N GLU A 301 -19.40 9.63 -1.10
CA GLU A 301 -18.18 9.76 -0.31
C GLU A 301 -18.50 9.85 1.18
N ARG A 302 -19.52 10.63 1.54
CA ARG A 302 -20.03 10.74 2.90
C ARG A 302 -20.52 9.38 3.41
N SER A 303 -21.32 8.65 2.64
CA SER A 303 -21.84 7.35 3.07
C SER A 303 -20.72 6.32 3.25
N VAL A 304 -19.76 6.26 2.32
CA VAL A 304 -18.59 5.36 2.43
C VAL A 304 -17.74 5.71 3.65
N GLN A 305 -17.56 7.00 3.95
CA GLN A 305 -16.82 7.44 5.13
C GLN A 305 -17.55 7.07 6.42
N ALA A 306 -18.89 7.22 6.48
CA ALA A 306 -19.71 6.79 7.60
C ALA A 306 -19.60 5.28 7.85
N MET A 307 -19.74 4.49 6.79
CA MET A 307 -19.55 3.03 6.79
C MET A 307 -18.19 2.64 7.36
N ARG A 308 -17.10 3.26 6.89
CA ARG A 308 -15.73 2.97 7.36
C ARG A 308 -15.55 3.27 8.85
N SER A 309 -16.06 4.42 9.31
CA SER A 309 -15.98 4.81 10.72
C SER A 309 -16.67 3.79 11.62
N VAL A 310 -17.89 3.36 11.27
CA VAL A 310 -18.62 2.31 12.01
C VAL A 310 -17.84 0.99 12.04
N MET A 311 -17.29 0.58 10.90
CA MET A 311 -16.51 -0.66 10.81
C MET A 311 -15.27 -0.65 11.71
N GLU A 312 -14.57 0.47 11.78
CA GLU A 312 -13.39 0.60 12.65
C GLU A 312 -13.79 0.52 14.13
N LEU A 313 -14.87 1.20 14.52
CA LEU A 313 -15.35 1.17 15.90
C LEU A 313 -15.70 -0.26 16.36
N VAL A 314 -16.36 -1.05 15.51
CA VAL A 314 -16.72 -2.44 15.83
C VAL A 314 -15.49 -3.36 15.84
N ARG A 315 -14.50 -3.12 14.96
CA ARG A 315 -13.23 -3.88 14.97
C ARG A 315 -12.49 -3.70 16.29
N VAL A 316 -12.43 -2.47 16.82
CA VAL A 316 -11.82 -2.20 18.13
C VAL A 316 -12.54 -2.97 19.25
N VAL A 317 -13.89 -3.05 19.21
CA VAL A 317 -14.66 -3.86 20.18
C VAL A 317 -14.25 -5.33 20.11
N ARG A 318 -14.19 -5.89 18.90
CA ARG A 318 -13.80 -7.28 18.69
C ARG A 318 -12.38 -7.58 19.18
N ASP A 319 -11.43 -6.73 18.82
CA ASP A 319 -10.02 -6.92 19.19
C ASP A 319 -9.84 -6.85 20.71
N ARG A 320 -10.54 -5.92 21.37
CA ARG A 320 -10.54 -5.80 22.85
C ARG A 320 -11.07 -7.06 23.54
N LYS A 321 -12.03 -7.75 22.92
CA LYS A 321 -12.58 -9.02 23.42
C LYS A 321 -11.90 -10.27 22.87
N GLY A 322 -10.94 -10.12 21.95
CA GLY A 322 -10.29 -11.25 21.29
C GLY A 322 -11.23 -12.07 20.41
N ILE A 323 -12.33 -11.50 19.92
CA ILE A 323 -13.31 -12.19 19.08
C ILE A 323 -12.85 -12.10 17.62
N ALA A 324 -12.38 -13.22 17.08
CA ALA A 324 -11.95 -13.29 15.68
C ALA A 324 -13.13 -13.11 14.71
N ILE A 325 -12.92 -12.39 13.59
CA ILE A 325 -13.93 -12.09 12.56
C ILE A 325 -14.68 -13.33 12.04
N LYS A 326 -14.04 -14.51 12.06
CA LYS A 326 -14.67 -15.77 11.65
C LYS A 326 -15.92 -16.13 12.49
N TYR A 327 -15.99 -15.68 13.75
CA TYR A 327 -17.14 -15.89 14.62
C TYR A 327 -18.17 -14.77 14.38
N PRO A 328 -19.37 -15.12 13.90
CA PRO A 328 -20.41 -14.14 13.65
C PRO A 328 -20.93 -13.54 14.97
N LEU A 329 -21.33 -12.27 14.92
CA LEU A 329 -22.01 -11.59 16.03
C LEU A 329 -23.50 -11.45 15.72
N LYS A 330 -24.34 -11.42 16.75
CA LYS A 330 -25.80 -11.35 16.59
C LYS A 330 -26.24 -10.00 16.05
N GLU A 331 -25.91 -8.94 16.77
CA GLU A 331 -26.42 -7.61 16.49
C GLU A 331 -25.35 -6.57 16.77
N MET A 332 -25.39 -5.51 15.97
CA MET A 332 -24.76 -4.24 16.31
C MET A 332 -25.79 -3.12 16.22
N ILE A 333 -25.66 -2.14 17.11
CA ILE A 333 -26.45 -0.93 17.12
C ILE A 333 -25.51 0.26 16.90
N VAL A 334 -25.80 1.08 15.90
CA VAL A 334 -25.09 2.32 15.61
C VAL A 334 -25.95 3.47 16.10
N ILE A 335 -25.36 4.31 16.97
CA ILE A 335 -26.04 5.44 17.57
C ILE A 335 -25.34 6.73 17.16
N ASN A 336 -26.06 7.63 16.50
CA ASN A 336 -25.58 8.94 16.09
C ASN A 336 -26.75 9.95 16.16
N ARG A 337 -26.46 11.23 16.47
CA ARG A 337 -27.47 12.29 16.50
C ARG A 337 -27.85 12.79 15.11
N ASP A 338 -26.96 12.64 14.14
CA ASP A 338 -27.18 13.06 12.76
C ASP A 338 -28.00 12.00 12.02
N ALA A 339 -29.21 12.38 11.60
CA ALA A 339 -30.10 11.49 10.85
C ALA A 339 -29.50 11.11 9.48
N GLN A 340 -28.83 12.04 8.80
CA GLN A 340 -28.24 11.76 7.49
C GLN A 340 -27.13 10.71 7.60
N PHE A 341 -26.34 10.75 8.68
CA PHE A 341 -25.33 9.74 8.96
C PHE A 341 -25.94 8.35 9.19
N LEU A 342 -27.09 8.28 9.88
CA LEU A 342 -27.77 7.01 10.12
C LEU A 342 -28.33 6.43 8.81
N ASP A 343 -28.92 7.27 7.96
CA ASP A 343 -29.43 6.86 6.64
C ASP A 343 -28.28 6.35 5.76
N ASP A 344 -27.17 7.09 5.72
CA ASP A 344 -25.95 6.72 4.99
C ASP A 344 -25.37 5.35 5.44
N VAL A 345 -25.44 5.04 6.74
CA VAL A 345 -25.00 3.75 7.30
C VAL A 345 -25.98 2.63 6.96
N ASP A 346 -27.28 2.90 6.97
CA ASP A 346 -28.33 1.93 6.65
C ASP A 346 -28.31 1.54 5.16
N ASP A 347 -28.12 2.52 4.28
CA ASP A 347 -27.96 2.33 2.82
C ASP A 347 -26.81 1.37 2.48
N LEU A 348 -25.72 1.42 3.26
CA LEU A 348 -24.54 0.57 3.10
C LEU A 348 -24.48 -0.60 4.09
N SER A 349 -25.58 -0.88 4.80
CA SER A 349 -25.65 -1.91 5.85
C SER A 349 -25.18 -3.29 5.40
N HIS A 350 -25.48 -3.69 4.16
CA HIS A 350 -25.09 -4.99 3.62
C HIS A 350 -23.56 -5.17 3.54
N TYR A 351 -22.81 -4.11 3.23
CA TYR A 351 -21.34 -4.13 3.27
C TYR A 351 -20.83 -4.27 4.70
N ILE A 352 -21.38 -3.49 5.63
CA ILE A 352 -21.02 -3.50 7.06
C ILE A 352 -21.24 -4.90 7.66
N LEU A 353 -22.43 -5.46 7.45
CA LEU A 353 -22.82 -6.78 7.95
C LEU A 353 -21.94 -7.90 7.39
N SER A 354 -21.68 -7.87 6.08
CA SER A 354 -20.84 -8.89 5.43
C SER A 354 -19.39 -8.82 5.91
N GLU A 355 -18.82 -7.63 5.99
CA GLU A 355 -17.42 -7.42 6.31
C GLU A 355 -17.12 -7.59 7.81
N LEU A 356 -18.03 -7.15 8.67
CA LEU A 356 -17.95 -7.39 10.10
C LEU A 356 -18.57 -8.72 10.50
N ASN A 357 -19.11 -9.53 9.59
CA ASN A 357 -19.74 -10.81 9.92
C ASN A 357 -20.69 -10.67 11.13
N VAL A 358 -21.65 -9.75 11.02
CA VAL A 358 -22.71 -9.51 12.02
C VAL A 358 -24.04 -9.79 11.33
N ARG A 359 -25.02 -10.35 12.06
CA ARG A 359 -26.31 -10.73 11.44
C ARG A 359 -27.25 -9.55 11.25
N LYS A 360 -27.26 -8.61 12.18
CA LYS A 360 -28.21 -7.50 12.18
C LYS A 360 -27.51 -6.19 12.56
N LEU A 361 -27.90 -5.13 11.86
CA LEU A 361 -27.50 -3.75 12.13
C LEU A 361 -28.77 -2.98 12.44
N VAL A 362 -28.71 -2.19 13.51
CA VAL A 362 -29.80 -1.30 13.94
C VAL A 362 -29.24 0.11 14.06
N VAL A 363 -29.85 1.08 13.40
CA VAL A 363 -29.51 2.49 13.57
C VAL A 363 -30.47 3.14 14.57
N SER A 364 -29.97 4.07 15.39
CA SER A 364 -30.78 4.80 16.37
C SER A 364 -30.19 6.17 16.67
N SER A 365 -31.03 7.16 16.98
CA SER A 365 -30.59 8.43 17.58
C SER A 365 -30.74 8.46 19.10
N ASP A 366 -31.46 7.49 19.67
CA ASP A 366 -31.73 7.38 21.10
C ASP A 366 -30.64 6.56 21.79
N LYS A 367 -29.77 7.23 22.54
CA LYS A 367 -28.70 6.63 23.36
C LYS A 367 -29.20 6.02 24.67
N GLU A 368 -30.30 6.54 25.23
CA GLU A 368 -30.82 6.13 26.54
C GLU A 368 -31.50 4.77 26.44
N LYS A 369 -32.20 4.51 25.32
CA LYS A 369 -32.79 3.20 24.99
C LYS A 369 -31.80 2.03 25.08
N TYR A 370 -30.53 2.27 24.75
CA TYR A 370 -29.49 1.24 24.76
C TYR A 370 -28.56 1.32 25.98
N GLY A 371 -28.99 2.03 27.04
CA GLY A 371 -28.27 2.09 28.30
C GLY A 371 -26.92 2.79 28.23
N VAL A 372 -26.70 3.61 27.20
CA VAL A 372 -25.43 4.31 26.98
C VAL A 372 -25.38 5.60 27.79
N ARG A 373 -24.39 5.73 28.66
CA ARG A 373 -24.13 6.92 29.49
C ARG A 373 -22.75 7.49 29.22
N LEU A 374 -22.60 8.80 29.42
CA LEU A 374 -21.32 9.49 29.39
C LEU A 374 -20.54 9.21 30.68
N LYS A 375 -19.23 9.04 30.54
CA LYS A 375 -18.26 8.87 31.62
C LYS A 375 -17.12 9.85 31.39
N ALA A 376 -16.75 10.60 32.43
CA ALA A 376 -15.54 11.42 32.40
C ALA A 376 -14.34 10.60 32.88
N GLU A 377 -13.24 10.67 32.12
CA GLU A 377 -11.94 10.14 32.49
C GLU A 377 -10.95 11.30 32.67
N PRO A 378 -10.49 11.55 33.92
CA PRO A 378 -9.54 12.62 34.20
C PRO A 378 -8.12 12.29 33.73
N ASN A 379 -7.46 13.26 33.09
CA ASN A 379 -6.03 13.19 32.79
C ASN A 379 -5.23 13.55 34.05
N PHE A 380 -4.97 12.55 34.88
CA PHE A 380 -4.26 12.73 36.15
C PHE A 380 -2.89 13.42 36.01
N ARG A 381 -2.22 13.30 34.86
CA ARG A 381 -0.92 13.96 34.62
C ARG A 381 -1.06 15.48 34.52
N LEU A 382 -2.00 15.96 33.71
CA LEU A 382 -2.23 17.40 33.53
C LEU A 382 -2.92 18.01 34.75
N LEU A 383 -3.94 17.34 35.26
CA LEU A 383 -4.66 17.76 36.47
C LEU A 383 -3.73 17.79 37.69
N GLY A 384 -2.83 16.82 37.84
CA GLY A 384 -1.85 16.80 38.92
C GLY A 384 -0.82 17.93 38.82
N ALA A 385 -0.38 18.28 37.62
CA ALA A 385 0.55 19.39 37.38
C ALA A 385 -0.08 20.75 37.70
N ARG A 386 -1.36 20.96 37.33
CA ARG A 386 -2.07 22.23 37.53
C ARG A 386 -2.71 22.37 38.92
N LEU A 387 -3.46 21.35 39.35
CA LEU A 387 -4.33 21.39 40.54
C LEU A 387 -3.70 20.79 41.79
N LYS A 388 -2.53 20.13 41.68
CA LYS A 388 -1.78 19.54 42.81
C LYS A 388 -2.65 18.65 43.70
N GLY A 389 -2.94 19.07 44.93
CA GLY A 389 -3.72 18.29 45.92
C GLY A 389 -5.21 18.22 45.60
N ASP A 390 -5.76 19.24 44.93
CA ASP A 390 -7.20 19.34 44.62
C ASP A 390 -7.63 18.45 43.44
N GLN A 391 -6.67 17.86 42.70
CA GLN A 391 -6.95 16.88 41.65
C GLN A 391 -7.80 15.70 42.15
N LYS A 392 -7.64 15.31 43.43
CA LYS A 392 -8.40 14.20 44.02
C LYS A 392 -9.88 14.55 44.16
N LYS A 393 -10.19 15.78 44.54
CA LYS A 393 -11.57 16.28 44.66
C LYS A 393 -12.25 16.35 43.29
N VAL A 394 -11.53 16.87 42.29
CA VAL A 394 -12.02 16.91 40.91
C VAL A 394 -12.26 15.50 40.36
N ALA A 395 -11.31 14.58 40.53
CA ALA A 395 -11.47 13.20 40.08
C ALA A 395 -12.61 12.46 40.80
N GLU A 396 -12.85 12.76 42.09
CA GLU A 396 -13.96 12.17 42.84
C GLU A 396 -15.32 12.69 42.36
N TYR A 397 -15.45 14.00 42.11
CA TYR A 397 -16.66 14.58 41.52
C TYR A 397 -16.95 13.99 40.14
N LEU A 398 -15.94 13.95 39.25
CA LEU A 398 -16.06 13.35 37.91
C LEU A 398 -16.45 11.87 37.93
N LYS A 399 -16.17 11.15 39.03
CA LYS A 399 -16.48 9.72 39.17
C LYS A 399 -17.84 9.45 39.82
N LYS A 400 -18.27 10.28 40.77
CA LYS A 400 -19.43 9.99 41.64
C LYS A 400 -20.58 10.96 41.49
N GLU A 401 -20.31 12.23 41.21
CA GLU A 401 -21.30 13.30 41.35
C GLU A 401 -21.69 13.93 40.01
N ILE A 402 -20.86 13.76 38.97
CA ILE A 402 -21.14 14.37 37.67
C ILE A 402 -22.41 13.81 37.00
N SER A 403 -23.26 14.71 36.52
CA SER A 403 -24.49 14.39 35.83
C SER A 403 -24.26 14.17 34.32
N GLN A 404 -25.19 13.45 33.69
CA GLN A 404 -25.19 13.27 32.23
C GLN A 404 -25.41 14.59 31.48
N ALA A 405 -26.13 15.54 32.08
CA ALA A 405 -26.36 16.86 31.51
C ALA A 405 -25.08 17.69 31.48
N GLU A 406 -24.30 17.69 32.58
CA GLU A 406 -22.99 18.36 32.64
C GLU A 406 -22.00 17.79 31.62
N LEU A 407 -21.94 16.46 31.47
CA LEU A 407 -21.07 15.83 30.47
C LEU A 407 -21.52 16.12 29.04
N ALA A 408 -22.83 16.18 28.78
CA ALA A 408 -23.36 16.54 27.48
C ALA A 408 -23.10 18.02 27.13
N GLN A 409 -23.21 18.91 28.11
CA GLN A 409 -22.84 20.31 27.97
C GLN A 409 -21.34 20.47 27.72
N PHE A 410 -20.50 19.74 28.44
CA PHE A 410 -19.06 19.75 28.24
C PHE A 410 -18.65 19.30 26.84
N LEU A 411 -19.32 18.30 26.27
CA LEU A 411 -19.09 17.87 24.89
C LEU A 411 -19.42 18.97 23.86
N ASN A 412 -20.42 19.81 24.13
CA ASN A 412 -20.83 20.89 23.23
C ASN A 412 -20.00 22.17 23.41
N GLU A 413 -19.68 22.53 24.65
CA GLU A 413 -19.05 23.82 25.00
C GLU A 413 -17.53 23.71 25.17
N GLY A 414 -16.99 22.50 25.31
CA GLY A 414 -15.56 22.24 25.50
C GLY A 414 -15.01 22.67 26.86
N LYS A 415 -15.88 23.11 27.77
CA LYS A 415 -15.55 23.58 29.13
C LYS A 415 -16.47 22.97 30.17
N LEU A 416 -15.91 22.57 31.30
CA LEU A 416 -16.66 22.01 32.44
C LEU A 416 -16.14 22.63 33.73
N VAL A 417 -17.03 23.22 34.54
CA VAL A 417 -16.65 23.77 35.84
C VAL A 417 -16.92 22.74 36.93
N VAL A 418 -15.87 22.23 37.57
CA VAL A 418 -15.95 21.22 38.62
C VAL A 418 -15.25 21.74 39.87
N VAL A 419 -15.98 21.82 41.00
CA VAL A 419 -15.43 22.23 42.31
C VAL A 419 -14.67 23.58 42.22
N GLY A 420 -15.19 24.52 41.41
CA GLY A 420 -14.60 25.86 41.22
C GLY A 420 -13.45 25.95 40.21
N TYR A 421 -13.10 24.84 39.51
CA TYR A 421 -12.08 24.83 38.46
C TYR A 421 -12.69 24.61 37.09
N GLU A 422 -12.32 25.45 36.11
CA GLU A 422 -12.63 25.22 34.69
C GLU A 422 -11.68 24.16 34.12
N LEU A 423 -12.25 23.07 33.62
CA LEU A 423 -11.58 21.96 32.97
C LEU A 423 -11.77 22.04 31.46
N THR A 424 -10.71 21.74 30.71
CA THR A 424 -10.74 21.67 29.25
C THR A 424 -10.76 20.22 28.74
N SER A 425 -11.03 20.03 27.45
CA SER A 425 -10.99 18.72 26.78
C SER A 425 -9.62 18.02 26.80
N GLU A 426 -8.53 18.74 27.09
CA GLU A 426 -7.20 18.13 27.30
C GLU A 426 -7.08 17.48 28.69
N GLU A 427 -7.79 18.03 29.68
CA GLU A 427 -7.72 17.63 31.08
C GLU A 427 -8.74 16.57 31.46
N VAL A 428 -9.89 16.53 30.77
CA VAL A 428 -10.94 15.53 30.97
C VAL A 428 -11.42 15.04 29.61
N SER A 429 -11.27 13.73 29.38
CA SER A 429 -11.85 13.07 28.21
C SER A 429 -13.21 12.48 28.59
N VAL A 430 -14.24 12.77 27.81
CA VAL A 430 -15.55 12.11 27.96
C VAL A 430 -15.62 10.92 27.01
N SER A 431 -15.98 9.76 27.53
CA SER A 431 -16.25 8.54 26.75
C SER A 431 -17.64 8.02 27.05
N TYR A 432 -18.17 7.19 26.15
CA TYR A 432 -19.44 6.50 26.39
C TYR A 432 -19.19 5.18 27.12
N SER A 433 -20.01 4.87 28.11
CA SER A 433 -19.98 3.65 28.92
C SER A 433 -21.41 3.13 29.15
N GLY A 434 -21.59 1.80 29.15
CA GLY A 434 -22.87 1.19 29.51
C GLY A 434 -23.24 1.39 30.98
N MET A 435 -24.52 1.26 31.33
CA MET A 435 -24.97 1.27 32.72
C MET A 435 -24.23 0.20 33.55
N GLY A 436 -23.67 0.64 34.68
CA GLY A 436 -23.05 -0.25 35.66
C GLY A 436 -24.00 -1.35 36.14
N ASP A 437 -23.44 -2.56 36.21
CA ASP A 437 -23.85 -3.77 36.94
C ASP A 437 -25.18 -4.49 36.66
N GLN A 438 -26.16 -3.97 35.90
CA GLN A 438 -27.42 -4.75 35.71
C GLN A 438 -28.06 -4.74 34.31
N ALA A 439 -27.44 -4.17 33.27
CA ALA A 439 -27.96 -4.24 31.91
C ALA A 439 -26.94 -4.85 30.92
N ALA A 440 -27.13 -6.16 30.71
CA ALA A 440 -26.55 -7.05 29.70
C ALA A 440 -25.04 -7.35 29.79
N THR A 441 -24.73 -8.46 30.45
CA THR A 441 -23.41 -9.14 30.51
C THR A 441 -22.77 -9.47 29.16
N HIS A 442 -23.42 -9.15 28.04
CA HIS A 442 -23.03 -9.54 26.69
C HIS A 442 -23.01 -8.39 25.68
N HIS A 443 -23.20 -7.13 26.06
CA HIS A 443 -23.06 -6.00 25.13
C HIS A 443 -21.79 -5.20 25.41
N GLU A 444 -21.06 -4.89 24.35
CA GLU A 444 -19.83 -4.10 24.40
C GLU A 444 -19.94 -2.83 23.60
N TYR A 445 -19.23 -1.81 24.08
CA TYR A 445 -19.39 -0.44 23.60
C TYR A 445 -18.05 0.11 23.13
N HIS A 446 -18.12 0.87 22.04
CA HIS A 446 -17.05 1.78 21.65
C HIS A 446 -17.65 2.99 20.95
N SER A 447 -16.89 4.07 20.92
CA SER A 447 -17.38 5.34 20.41
C SER A 447 -16.23 6.19 19.93
N ASP A 448 -16.49 6.98 18.90
CA ASP A 448 -15.73 8.18 18.62
C ASP A 448 -16.43 9.41 19.23
N VAL A 449 -16.14 10.61 18.72
CA VAL A 449 -16.70 11.87 19.22
C VAL A 449 -18.23 11.92 19.08
N ASN A 450 -18.78 11.42 17.96
CA ASN A 450 -20.18 11.63 17.58
C ASN A 450 -20.97 10.33 17.37
N THR A 451 -20.27 9.20 17.19
CA THR A 451 -20.84 7.90 16.86
C THR A 451 -20.52 6.89 17.94
N ILE A 452 -21.51 6.11 18.33
CA ILE A 452 -21.39 5.03 19.31
C ILE A 452 -21.81 3.74 18.64
N VAL A 453 -21.04 2.67 18.85
CA VAL A 453 -21.41 1.33 18.46
C VAL A 453 -21.61 0.47 19.71
N VAL A 454 -22.72 -0.25 19.72
CA VAL A 454 -23.04 -1.28 20.72
C VAL A 454 -23.05 -2.62 19.99
N VAL A 455 -22.37 -3.61 20.53
CA VAL A 455 -22.19 -4.91 19.88
C VAL A 455 -22.59 -6.02 20.83
N ASP A 456 -23.51 -6.89 20.40
CA ASP A 456 -23.86 -8.11 21.12
C ASP A 456 -22.77 -9.17 20.91
N VAL A 457 -22.03 -9.45 21.97
CA VAL A 457 -20.95 -10.44 22.06
C VAL A 457 -21.39 -11.73 22.77
N SER A 458 -22.70 -11.97 22.93
CA SER A 458 -23.21 -13.21 23.49
C SER A 458 -22.83 -14.41 22.60
N GLU A 459 -22.36 -15.47 23.24
CA GLU A 459 -22.10 -16.73 22.56
C GLU A 459 -23.44 -17.44 22.28
N ASP A 460 -23.58 -17.94 21.07
CA ASP A 460 -24.71 -18.76 20.62
C ASP A 460 -24.12 -19.99 19.94
N ASP A 461 -24.66 -21.16 20.26
CA ASP A 461 -24.16 -22.42 19.72
C ASP A 461 -24.18 -22.41 18.18
N THR A 462 -25.20 -21.84 17.56
CA THR A 462 -25.30 -21.74 16.09
C THR A 462 -24.22 -20.84 15.49
N LEU A 463 -23.86 -19.75 16.16
CA LEU A 463 -22.79 -18.85 15.73
C LEU A 463 -21.42 -19.48 15.89
N LEU A 464 -21.23 -20.25 16.97
CA LEU A 464 -20.01 -21.01 17.20
C LEU A 464 -19.80 -22.04 16.07
N GLU A 465 -20.84 -22.79 15.72
CA GLU A 465 -20.82 -23.79 14.64
C GLU A 465 -20.41 -23.16 13.29
N GLU A 466 -20.95 -22.00 12.93
CA GLU A 466 -20.53 -21.29 11.71
C GLU A 466 -19.09 -20.80 11.77
N GLY A 467 -18.63 -20.34 12.94
CA GLY A 467 -17.25 -19.94 13.15
C GLY A 467 -16.27 -21.12 12.97
N LEU A 468 -16.67 -22.30 13.45
CA LEU A 468 -15.94 -23.56 13.26
C LEU A 468 -15.87 -23.96 11.78
N ALA A 469 -16.98 -23.88 11.05
CA ALA A 469 -17.00 -24.16 9.61
C ALA A 469 -16.04 -23.22 8.85
N ARG A 470 -16.06 -21.91 9.14
CA ARG A 470 -15.13 -20.94 8.54
C ARG A 470 -13.66 -21.19 8.91
N GLU A 471 -13.40 -21.67 10.12
CA GLU A 471 -12.03 -22.06 10.52
C GLU A 471 -11.49 -23.20 9.65
N VAL A 472 -12.32 -24.20 9.36
CA VAL A 472 -11.96 -25.30 8.46
C VAL A 472 -11.74 -24.78 7.04
N THR A 473 -12.63 -23.95 6.51
CA THR A 473 -12.45 -23.29 5.20
C THR A 473 -11.11 -22.55 5.11
N ASN A 474 -10.76 -21.77 6.14
CA ASN A 474 -9.49 -21.03 6.18
C ASN A 474 -8.28 -21.97 6.17
N ARG A 475 -8.33 -23.08 6.91
CA ARG A 475 -7.25 -24.10 6.91
C ARG A 475 -7.08 -24.75 5.54
N ILE A 476 -8.17 -25.13 4.88
CA ILE A 476 -8.13 -25.68 3.51
C ILE A 476 -7.50 -24.66 2.55
N GLN A 477 -7.90 -23.40 2.62
CA GLN A 477 -7.32 -22.35 1.78
C GLN A 477 -5.83 -22.09 2.06
N LYS A 478 -5.40 -22.18 3.32
CA LYS A 478 -3.98 -22.12 3.69
C LYS A 478 -3.19 -23.31 3.13
N LEU A 479 -3.75 -24.51 3.17
CA LEU A 479 -3.14 -25.70 2.55
C LEU A 479 -2.99 -25.51 1.04
N ARG A 480 -4.01 -25.01 0.33
CA ARG A 480 -3.92 -24.71 -1.11
C ARG A 480 -2.78 -23.75 -1.42
N LYS A 481 -2.64 -22.69 -0.62
CA LYS A 481 -1.54 -21.72 -0.76
C LYS A 481 -0.18 -22.33 -0.46
N ALA A 482 -0.08 -23.18 0.56
CA ALA A 482 1.16 -23.87 0.92
C ALA A 482 1.61 -24.82 -0.20
N ALA A 483 0.66 -25.53 -0.82
CA ALA A 483 0.86 -26.36 -2.01
C ALA A 483 0.97 -25.54 -3.32
N LYS A 484 1.06 -24.21 -3.23
CA LYS A 484 1.20 -23.28 -4.37
C LYS A 484 0.16 -23.45 -5.48
N LEU A 485 -1.02 -24.00 -5.16
CA LEU A 485 -2.11 -24.17 -6.10
C LEU A 485 -2.71 -22.82 -6.46
N VAL A 486 -2.99 -22.62 -7.75
CA VAL A 486 -3.78 -21.48 -8.24
C VAL A 486 -5.27 -21.82 -8.22
N GLN A 487 -6.12 -20.80 -8.44
CA GLN A 487 -7.57 -20.96 -8.31
C GLN A 487 -8.17 -21.94 -9.34
N THR A 488 -7.52 -22.11 -10.50
CA THR A 488 -7.91 -23.05 -11.56
C THR A 488 -7.50 -24.50 -11.28
N ASP A 489 -6.67 -24.75 -10.26
CA ASP A 489 -6.16 -26.10 -9.99
C ASP A 489 -7.19 -26.94 -9.23
N LYS A 490 -7.48 -28.11 -9.77
CA LYS A 490 -8.36 -29.10 -9.16
C LYS A 490 -7.66 -29.82 -8.02
N ALA A 491 -8.32 -29.84 -6.86
CA ALA A 491 -7.88 -30.58 -5.69
C ALA A 491 -9.08 -31.21 -4.99
N SER A 492 -8.81 -32.16 -4.11
CA SER A 492 -9.76 -32.82 -3.21
C SER A 492 -9.25 -32.70 -1.77
N VAL A 493 -10.15 -32.54 -0.81
CA VAL A 493 -9.86 -32.49 0.62
C VAL A 493 -10.36 -33.76 1.27
N TYR A 494 -9.47 -34.42 2.01
CA TYR A 494 -9.80 -35.54 2.89
C TYR A 494 -9.63 -35.06 4.33
N CYS A 495 -10.52 -35.46 5.23
CA CYS A 495 -10.36 -35.09 6.64
C CYS A 495 -10.88 -36.15 7.60
N THR A 496 -10.27 -36.20 8.77
CA THR A 496 -10.71 -37.02 9.89
C THR A 496 -10.79 -36.18 11.16
N VAL A 497 -11.76 -36.51 12.00
CA VAL A 497 -12.07 -35.79 13.25
C VAL A 497 -11.85 -36.72 14.43
N SER A 498 -11.31 -36.20 15.53
CA SER A 498 -11.07 -36.96 16.76
C SER A 498 -11.44 -36.15 18.01
N PRO A 499 -12.26 -36.69 18.94
CA PRO A 499 -12.95 -37.98 18.86
C PRO A 499 -14.13 -37.98 17.88
N PRO A 500 -14.55 -39.15 17.34
CA PRO A 500 -15.75 -39.27 16.51
C PRO A 500 -17.00 -38.75 17.25
N GLY A 501 -17.87 -38.02 16.56
CA GLY A 501 -19.10 -37.47 17.15
C GLY A 501 -18.92 -36.23 18.05
N CYS A 502 -17.72 -35.64 18.11
CA CYS A 502 -17.54 -34.34 18.74
C CYS A 502 -18.28 -33.22 17.98
N LYS A 503 -18.46 -32.06 18.61
CA LYS A 503 -19.15 -30.89 18.03
C LYS A 503 -18.63 -30.54 16.63
N LEU A 504 -17.32 -30.65 16.40
CA LEU A 504 -16.73 -30.39 15.08
C LEU A 504 -17.20 -31.36 13.98
N SER A 505 -17.48 -32.62 14.32
CA SER A 505 -18.01 -33.61 13.36
C SER A 505 -19.39 -33.17 12.85
N LEU A 506 -20.29 -32.80 13.77
CA LEU A 506 -21.64 -32.36 13.44
C LEU A 506 -21.64 -31.08 12.58
N VAL A 507 -20.76 -30.13 12.91
CA VAL A 507 -20.57 -28.89 12.13
C VAL A 507 -20.13 -29.19 10.71
N LEU A 508 -19.16 -30.10 10.55
CA LEU A 508 -18.64 -30.44 9.24
C LEU A 508 -19.70 -31.09 8.35
N ASP A 509 -20.51 -31.98 8.93
CA ASP A 509 -21.61 -32.61 8.21
C ASP A 509 -22.67 -31.58 7.79
N ALA A 510 -23.07 -30.69 8.71
CA ALA A 510 -24.09 -29.66 8.46
C ALA A 510 -23.62 -28.56 7.47
N HIS A 511 -22.32 -28.25 7.43
CA HIS A 511 -21.76 -27.18 6.60
C HIS A 511 -20.91 -27.66 5.41
N LYS A 512 -20.93 -28.96 5.10
CA LYS A 512 -20.09 -29.58 4.06
C LYS A 512 -20.17 -28.84 2.72
N GLU A 513 -21.37 -28.64 2.20
CA GLU A 513 -21.60 -27.99 0.90
C GLU A 513 -21.08 -26.55 0.89
N LYS A 514 -21.32 -25.79 1.97
CA LYS A 514 -20.82 -24.41 2.12
C LYS A 514 -19.29 -24.38 2.11
N ILE A 515 -18.63 -25.32 2.79
CA ILE A 515 -17.17 -25.43 2.81
C ILE A 515 -16.65 -25.79 1.41
N GLN A 516 -17.28 -26.74 0.71
CA GLN A 516 -16.90 -27.13 -0.65
C GLN A 516 -17.02 -25.96 -1.64
N GLN A 517 -18.15 -25.23 -1.60
CA GLN A 517 -18.37 -24.06 -2.45
C GLN A 517 -17.35 -22.95 -2.16
N ALA A 518 -17.10 -22.64 -0.89
CA ALA A 518 -16.14 -21.60 -0.49
C ALA A 518 -14.67 -21.96 -0.79
N THR A 519 -14.35 -23.24 -0.91
CA THR A 519 -13.00 -23.72 -1.23
C THR A 519 -12.81 -24.10 -2.68
N GLY A 520 -13.90 -24.24 -3.45
CA GLY A 520 -13.87 -24.83 -4.79
C GLY A 520 -13.28 -26.24 -4.80
N THR A 521 -13.36 -26.96 -3.67
CA THR A 521 -12.61 -28.20 -3.44
C THR A 521 -13.55 -29.25 -2.84
N PRO A 522 -13.80 -30.40 -3.52
CA PRO A 522 -14.59 -31.49 -2.97
C PRO A 522 -14.03 -32.00 -1.63
N MET A 523 -14.90 -32.39 -0.70
CA MET A 523 -14.53 -32.75 0.67
C MET A 523 -15.05 -34.14 1.06
N PHE A 524 -14.18 -34.97 1.61
CA PHE A 524 -14.43 -36.36 2.00
C PHE A 524 -14.05 -36.59 3.48
N PHE A 525 -14.90 -37.29 4.23
CA PHE A 525 -14.72 -37.57 5.67
C PHE A 525 -14.02 -38.90 5.92
N GLU A 526 -12.85 -39.06 5.31
CA GLU A 526 -12.06 -40.28 5.38
C GLU A 526 -10.57 -39.95 5.24
N THR A 527 -9.71 -40.94 5.51
CA THR A 527 -8.30 -40.83 5.13
C THR A 527 -8.17 -40.98 3.61
N PRO A 528 -7.20 -40.28 2.98
CA PRO A 528 -6.97 -40.43 1.55
C PRO A 528 -6.69 -41.91 1.18
N PRO A 529 -7.21 -42.42 0.04
CA PRO A 529 -7.07 -43.82 -0.35
C PRO A 529 -5.61 -44.27 -0.52
N THR A 530 -5.25 -45.41 0.06
CA THR A 530 -3.92 -46.03 -0.09
C THR A 530 -3.77 -46.62 -1.50
N GLY A 531 -2.83 -46.13 -2.32
CA GLY A 531 -2.48 -46.72 -3.62
C GLY A 531 -3.13 -46.10 -4.86
N MET A 532 -3.75 -44.92 -4.75
CA MET A 532 -4.21 -44.16 -5.92
C MET A 532 -2.99 -43.69 -6.75
N LYS A 533 -2.90 -44.09 -8.04
CA LYS A 533 -1.94 -43.50 -8.99
C LYS A 533 -2.44 -42.11 -9.38
N VAL A 534 -2.02 -41.10 -8.63
CA VAL A 534 -2.36 -39.70 -8.88
C VAL A 534 -1.11 -38.85 -8.53
N ASP A 535 -0.85 -37.80 -9.30
CA ASP A 535 0.32 -36.89 -9.18
C ASP A 535 0.19 -35.93 -7.96
N VAL A 536 0.03 -36.46 -6.75
CA VAL A 536 -0.47 -35.69 -5.58
C VAL A 536 0.64 -35.02 -4.76
N GLU A 537 0.57 -33.69 -4.60
CA GLU A 537 1.18 -32.99 -3.47
C GLU A 537 0.24 -33.08 -2.25
N LEU A 538 0.62 -33.91 -1.27
CA LEU A 538 -0.14 -34.08 -0.03
C LEU A 538 0.31 -33.03 1.00
N ALA A 539 -0.56 -32.09 1.32
CA ALA A 539 -0.34 -31.15 2.42
C ALA A 539 -1.25 -31.52 3.61
N GLU A 540 -0.65 -31.90 4.75
CA GLU A 540 -1.36 -32.23 6.00
C GLU A 540 -1.39 -31.03 6.94
N ALA A 541 -2.56 -30.72 7.50
CA ALA A 541 -2.70 -29.86 8.66
C ALA A 541 -3.45 -30.59 9.78
N GLN A 542 -2.84 -30.63 10.96
CA GLN A 542 -3.50 -31.04 12.19
C GLN A 542 -3.77 -29.80 13.03
N ALA A 543 -4.98 -29.66 13.57
CA ALA A 543 -5.14 -28.73 14.68
C ALA A 543 -6.28 -29.07 15.63
N LYS A 544 -6.02 -28.74 16.89
CA LYS A 544 -6.96 -28.81 17.99
C LYS A 544 -7.82 -27.56 17.98
N ILE A 545 -9.12 -27.74 18.04
CA ILE A 545 -10.09 -26.66 18.22
C ILE A 545 -10.56 -26.75 19.67
N LYS A 546 -10.36 -25.64 20.38
CA LYS A 546 -10.73 -25.52 21.79
C LYS A 546 -12.21 -25.90 21.94
N ASP A 547 -12.49 -26.85 22.84
CA ASP A 547 -13.84 -27.30 23.20
C ASP A 547 -14.68 -27.95 22.06
N ALA A 548 -14.07 -28.26 20.90
CA ALA A 548 -14.77 -28.87 19.75
C ALA A 548 -14.10 -30.14 19.17
N GLY A 549 -12.87 -30.48 19.58
CA GLY A 549 -12.14 -31.66 19.11
C GLY A 549 -10.95 -31.33 18.19
N GLY A 550 -10.30 -32.36 17.64
CA GLY A 550 -9.20 -32.24 16.68
C GLY A 550 -9.62 -32.61 15.26
N ILE A 551 -9.06 -31.92 14.27
CA ILE A 551 -9.20 -32.27 12.85
C ILE A 551 -7.84 -32.46 12.20
N LYS A 552 -7.74 -33.49 11.37
CA LYS A 552 -6.68 -33.67 10.38
C LYS A 552 -7.26 -33.44 9.00
N ILE A 553 -6.59 -32.61 8.21
CA ILE A 553 -6.98 -32.25 6.85
C ILE A 553 -5.83 -32.60 5.93
N TRP A 554 -6.12 -33.33 4.86
CA TRP A 554 -5.23 -33.62 3.76
C TRP A 554 -5.77 -32.96 2.50
N LEU A 555 -4.92 -32.18 1.83
CA LEU A 555 -5.20 -31.67 0.50
C LEU A 555 -4.50 -32.56 -0.53
N VAL A 556 -5.25 -32.98 -1.56
CA VAL A 556 -4.80 -33.87 -2.62
C VAL A 556 -5.03 -33.17 -3.95
N SER A 557 -3.98 -32.76 -4.66
CA SER A 557 -4.13 -32.17 -6.00
C SER A 557 -4.17 -33.26 -7.08
N GLU A 558 -5.06 -33.13 -8.07
CA GLU A 558 -5.07 -34.00 -9.26
C GLU A 558 -3.94 -33.64 -10.23
N ASN A 559 -3.45 -32.40 -10.13
CA ASN A 559 -2.26 -31.90 -10.80
C ASN A 559 -1.34 -31.35 -9.71
N GLY A 560 -0.37 -32.14 -9.24
CA GLY A 560 0.74 -31.58 -8.45
C GLY A 560 1.39 -30.41 -9.21
N PRO A 561 2.16 -29.53 -8.54
CA PRO A 561 3.01 -28.60 -9.27
C PRO A 561 3.81 -29.46 -10.23
N GLN A 562 3.59 -29.30 -11.55
CA GLN A 562 4.32 -30.06 -12.54
C GLN A 562 5.78 -30.03 -12.12
N SER A 563 6.31 -31.20 -11.73
CA SER A 563 7.73 -31.44 -11.82
C SER A 563 8.02 -31.23 -13.30
N LYS A 564 8.37 -29.99 -13.64
CA LYS A 564 8.86 -29.59 -14.94
C LYS A 564 10.22 -30.26 -15.09
N THR A 565 10.20 -31.57 -15.34
CA THR A 565 11.35 -32.39 -15.68
C THR A 565 11.37 -32.68 -17.18
N SER A 566 10.29 -32.38 -17.90
CA SER A 566 10.25 -32.41 -19.36
C SER A 566 9.66 -31.12 -19.92
N ALA A 567 10.34 -30.56 -20.91
CA ALA A 567 9.87 -29.38 -21.64
C ALA A 567 8.67 -29.75 -22.53
N LYS A 568 7.62 -28.93 -22.52
CA LYS A 568 6.56 -28.99 -23.56
C LYS A 568 7.17 -28.63 -24.91
N GLN A 569 6.56 -29.08 -26.01
CA GLN A 569 7.10 -28.94 -27.37
C GLN A 569 7.46 -27.49 -27.77
N ASP A 570 6.80 -26.49 -27.16
CA ASP A 570 7.00 -25.06 -27.42
C ASP A 570 7.76 -24.31 -26.28
N GLU A 571 8.26 -25.04 -25.28
CA GLU A 571 8.92 -24.48 -24.09
C GLU A 571 10.37 -24.98 -23.98
N LEU A 572 11.21 -24.20 -23.30
CA LEU A 572 12.58 -24.53 -22.92
C LEU A 572 12.63 -24.65 -21.39
N LEU A 573 13.07 -25.80 -20.89
CA LEU A 573 13.27 -26.01 -19.47
C LEU A 573 14.68 -25.58 -19.08
N VAL A 574 14.80 -24.67 -18.13
CA VAL A 574 16.08 -24.13 -17.65
C VAL A 574 16.26 -24.54 -16.20
N LEU A 575 17.38 -25.19 -15.89
CA LEU A 575 17.73 -25.69 -14.56
C LEU A 575 18.90 -24.91 -13.97
N TYR A 576 18.79 -24.52 -12.70
CA TYR A 576 19.87 -23.87 -11.96
C TYR A 576 19.77 -24.16 -10.46
N ASN A 577 20.82 -24.74 -9.86
CA ASN A 577 20.90 -25.03 -8.41
C ASN A 577 19.63 -25.71 -7.84
N GLY A 578 19.12 -26.75 -8.52
CA GLY A 578 17.93 -27.49 -8.10
C GLY A 578 16.59 -26.77 -8.32
N LYS A 579 16.59 -25.56 -8.91
CA LYS A 579 15.39 -24.84 -9.34
C LYS A 579 15.18 -25.02 -10.84
N SER A 580 13.92 -25.00 -11.28
CA SER A 580 13.54 -25.06 -12.69
C SER A 580 12.71 -23.84 -13.11
N LEU A 581 12.93 -23.39 -14.34
CA LEU A 581 12.20 -22.32 -15.01
C LEU A 581 11.76 -22.85 -16.38
N SER A 582 10.47 -22.75 -16.70
CA SER A 582 10.02 -23.02 -18.08
C SER A 582 9.90 -21.69 -18.81
N VAL A 583 10.65 -21.52 -19.88
CA VAL A 583 10.62 -20.35 -20.76
C VAL A 583 9.89 -20.74 -22.03
N ARG A 584 8.74 -20.09 -22.31
CA ARG A 584 8.01 -20.33 -23.55
C ARG A 584 8.66 -19.54 -24.68
N LEU A 585 9.02 -20.21 -25.77
CA LEU A 585 9.80 -19.61 -26.87
C LEU A 585 8.91 -18.98 -27.96
N THR A 586 7.60 -19.25 -27.92
CA THR A 586 6.59 -18.71 -28.84
C THR A 586 5.41 -18.10 -28.06
N THR A 587 5.14 -16.80 -28.29
CA THR A 587 3.80 -16.23 -28.03
C THR A 587 3.13 -15.92 -29.37
N LYS A 588 1.79 -15.88 -29.41
CA LYS A 588 1.04 -15.58 -30.64
C LYS A 588 1.31 -14.17 -31.19
N ASP A 589 1.92 -13.28 -30.40
CA ASP A 589 2.19 -11.88 -30.79
C ASP A 589 3.67 -11.46 -30.69
N ALA A 590 4.59 -12.32 -30.25
CA ALA A 590 6.04 -12.11 -30.34
C ALA A 590 6.82 -13.43 -30.21
N LYS A 591 7.68 -13.76 -31.19
CA LYS A 591 8.68 -14.83 -31.07
C LYS A 591 9.87 -14.30 -30.28
N MET A 592 10.35 -15.08 -29.30
CA MET A 592 11.64 -14.79 -28.68
C MET A 592 12.75 -15.20 -29.65
N GLU A 593 13.28 -14.24 -30.42
CA GLU A 593 14.20 -14.52 -31.53
C GLU A 593 15.68 -14.45 -31.15
N LYS A 594 16.04 -13.69 -30.10
CA LYS A 594 17.44 -13.44 -29.74
C LYS A 594 17.85 -14.10 -28.43
N TYR A 595 19.03 -14.74 -28.44
CA TYR A 595 19.65 -15.38 -27.27
C TYR A 595 19.85 -14.43 -26.08
N SER A 596 20.00 -13.13 -26.34
CA SER A 596 20.08 -12.08 -25.31
C SER A 596 18.81 -11.99 -24.46
N ASP A 597 17.65 -12.11 -25.09
CA ASP A 597 16.35 -11.92 -24.46
C ASP A 597 16.03 -13.14 -23.59
N LEU A 598 16.36 -14.33 -24.10
CA LEU A 598 16.32 -15.58 -23.33
C LEU A 598 17.24 -15.53 -22.10
N LEU A 599 18.47 -15.04 -22.25
CA LEU A 599 19.38 -14.88 -21.11
C LEU A 599 18.85 -13.86 -20.10
N TYR A 600 18.22 -12.78 -20.56
CA TYR A 600 17.63 -11.78 -19.67
C TYR A 600 16.51 -12.38 -18.81
N GLU A 601 15.58 -13.13 -19.41
CA GLU A 601 14.52 -13.85 -18.69
C GLU A 601 15.08 -14.83 -17.64
N ILE A 602 16.11 -15.59 -18.02
CA ILE A 602 16.78 -16.54 -17.11
C ILE A 602 17.46 -15.80 -15.96
N ARG A 603 18.16 -14.69 -16.23
CA ARG A 603 18.80 -13.86 -15.20
C ARG A 603 17.80 -13.23 -14.26
N SER A 604 16.69 -12.73 -14.79
CA SER A 604 15.59 -12.15 -14.02
C SER A 604 14.97 -13.19 -13.08
N ALA A 605 14.65 -14.37 -13.61
CA ALA A 605 14.02 -15.44 -12.84
C ALA A 605 14.91 -16.04 -11.74
N PHE A 606 16.22 -16.17 -11.97
CA PHE A 606 17.16 -16.76 -11.01
C PHE A 606 17.97 -15.74 -10.19
N GLY A 607 17.82 -14.44 -10.46
CA GLY A 607 18.57 -13.38 -9.76
C GLY A 607 20.05 -13.31 -10.13
N LEU A 608 20.41 -13.67 -11.37
CA LEU A 608 21.80 -13.81 -11.83
C LEU A 608 22.31 -12.54 -12.52
N TRP A 609 22.57 -11.49 -11.75
CA TRP A 609 22.97 -10.18 -12.30
C TRP A 609 24.49 -9.94 -12.29
N SER A 610 25.26 -10.75 -11.57
CA SER A 610 26.73 -10.70 -11.50
C SER A 610 27.35 -11.92 -12.18
N GLY A 611 28.41 -11.73 -12.97
CA GLY A 611 29.18 -12.82 -13.61
C GLY A 611 28.70 -13.20 -15.02
N SER A 612 29.32 -14.24 -15.59
CA SER A 612 29.08 -14.68 -16.98
C SER A 612 28.12 -15.86 -17.05
N VAL A 613 26.82 -15.58 -17.18
CA VAL A 613 25.80 -16.62 -17.35
C VAL A 613 25.85 -17.23 -18.76
N LYS A 614 26.03 -18.55 -18.84
CA LYS A 614 25.98 -19.37 -20.06
C LYS A 614 24.95 -20.50 -19.89
N LEU A 615 24.45 -21.03 -21.00
CA LEU A 615 23.55 -22.18 -21.01
C LEU A 615 24.31 -23.41 -21.52
N ALA A 616 24.13 -24.56 -20.88
CA ALA A 616 24.67 -25.84 -21.30
C ALA A 616 23.53 -26.84 -21.55
N MET A 617 23.61 -27.61 -22.62
CA MET A 617 22.68 -28.70 -22.91
C MET A 617 22.89 -29.86 -21.92
N GLU A 618 21.98 -30.83 -21.89
CA GLU A 618 22.13 -32.04 -21.04
C GLU A 618 23.41 -32.84 -21.34
N ASP A 619 23.93 -32.79 -22.58
CA ASP A 619 25.21 -33.42 -22.97
C ASP A 619 26.45 -32.61 -22.56
N GLY A 620 26.28 -31.50 -21.82
CA GLY A 620 27.34 -30.63 -21.33
C GLY A 620 27.85 -29.60 -22.34
N LYS A 621 27.34 -29.58 -23.58
CA LYS A 621 27.77 -28.59 -24.59
C LYS A 621 27.16 -27.21 -24.32
N LEU A 622 27.99 -26.18 -24.38
CA LEU A 622 27.54 -24.80 -24.25
C LEU A 622 26.70 -24.36 -25.46
N VAL A 623 25.59 -23.70 -25.20
CA VAL A 623 24.76 -23.04 -26.21
C VAL A 623 25.45 -21.76 -26.64
N HIS A 624 25.81 -21.66 -27.92
CA HIS A 624 26.46 -20.47 -28.47
C HIS A 624 25.45 -19.34 -28.64
N SER A 625 25.87 -18.08 -28.47
CA SER A 625 25.01 -16.90 -28.54
C SER A 625 24.35 -16.65 -29.90
N THR A 626 24.88 -17.27 -30.96
CA THR A 626 24.34 -17.23 -32.32
C THR A 626 23.44 -18.43 -32.65
N SER A 627 23.21 -19.34 -31.70
CA SER A 627 22.34 -20.50 -31.92
C SER A 627 20.89 -20.05 -32.08
N PRO A 628 20.16 -20.51 -33.13
CA PRO A 628 18.75 -20.21 -33.25
C PRO A 628 17.98 -20.75 -32.05
N ILE A 629 17.27 -19.87 -31.32
CA ILE A 629 16.49 -20.23 -30.13
C ILE A 629 15.48 -21.35 -30.42
N GLY A 630 14.89 -21.36 -31.63
CA GLY A 630 13.97 -22.42 -32.03
C GLY A 630 14.54 -23.85 -31.92
N LYS A 631 15.86 -24.03 -31.96
CA LYS A 631 16.51 -25.34 -31.75
C LYS A 631 16.55 -25.79 -30.29
N LEU A 632 16.14 -24.93 -29.36
CA LEU A 632 16.02 -25.20 -27.92
C LEU A 632 14.58 -25.55 -27.51
N MET A 633 13.60 -25.45 -28.41
CA MET A 633 12.22 -25.84 -28.14
C MET A 633 12.14 -27.33 -27.76
N GLY A 634 11.43 -27.64 -26.68
CA GLY A 634 11.28 -28.98 -26.14
C GLY A 634 12.54 -29.54 -25.48
N LYS A 635 13.55 -28.71 -25.20
CA LYS A 635 14.82 -29.15 -24.58
C LYS A 635 14.97 -28.67 -23.15
N THR A 636 15.91 -29.31 -22.44
CA THR A 636 16.37 -28.90 -21.12
C THR A 636 17.79 -28.34 -21.22
N VAL A 637 18.05 -27.23 -20.55
CA VAL A 637 19.39 -26.61 -20.43
C VAL A 637 19.70 -26.29 -18.97
N ASN A 638 20.97 -26.38 -18.61
CA ASN A 638 21.50 -26.00 -17.31
C ASN A 638 22.15 -24.62 -17.40
N VAL A 639 21.93 -23.78 -16.39
CA VAL A 639 22.62 -22.50 -16.26
C VAL A 639 23.98 -22.74 -15.63
N VAL A 640 25.01 -22.20 -16.28
CA VAL A 640 26.40 -22.19 -15.82
C VAL A 640 26.76 -20.72 -15.57
N VAL A 641 27.14 -20.38 -14.34
CA VAL A 641 27.44 -19.00 -13.90
C VAL A 641 28.93 -18.79 -13.74
#